data_AF-A0A923RRY9-F1
#
_entry.id   AF-A0A923RRY9-F1
#
_cell.length_a   1.000
_cell.length_b   1.000
_cell.length_c   1.000
_cell.angle_alpha   90.00
_cell.angle_beta   90.00
_cell.angle_gamma   90.00
#
_symmetry.space_group_name_H-M   'P 1'
#
loop_
_entity.id
_entity.type
_entity.pdbx_description
1 polymer ?
#
loop_
_entity_poly.entity_id
_entity_poly.type
_entity_poly.pdbx_seq_one_letter_code
_entity_poly.pdbx_strand_id
1 'polypeptide(L)'
;MKWKHVKNLKRFGAAVMTAALTITALPVLDLTALAAGKEIIKNGTFDSDLSGWESYDNGTITYSADKGNAKRGSMKISRSKDVSSTASVKANTAAGACVDVTGKVQAGQTYAVKASFYYDEADNAKSYDSTRFNLCIFFGASWTHADSIIQMLSKDVERGKWCTLEGEFKVPEDADVSKVRIFPETIGWKASYKEEDLITYYMDDVSFRKTGADADEPEDVIDPATQIKLEAGTTKTPGRNNPLIDYRFGADPYAMEYNGRVYVYMTNDSQQFDATEKDDKGYPVKENSYDHINTITVISSSDMVNWTNHGNIPVAGANGAAKWAKNSWAPAVCHKKIDGKEQFFLYFADGGGGIGVLEADTPIGPFHEPGEEGSSRLIKWGTQASEGVVWLFDPAVLVDDDGTGYLYYGGGVPAGKENMPGTSRVVKLKDNMVELDGDAATIQAPAVFEDSGIHKYNDTYYYTYCSNWNNTAGTGIANICVMTSDNPMGPFTYQGIAFENQNKFFGIGGNNHHCFFDFNGKHYFTYHAQTVTKALGIPSKVQVYRSTHIQEVEYDTDGKTIKPIIGTYEGVDQTQNLDPYTRVEAETIGWAKGITTADCEETGSMVDSINQKVTDITDGDYIAVSKTAFGDEGAKSFTMKAKALSGGCNVDIYLDAPNADSGKKIGSITIPVNNAAEKNLMEMDYWKFAKDDAAGTADDTTASEWKEYSCNVTGATGTHDVYFVVTESEEVKNQKAAAVDALIEAIGTVSYTEECKAKIDAARTAYNELELTEREAVTKYDVLTAAEAAYKEGYHRQKAAAVDALIDAIGTVENTDASKALIDAARDAYDNLSELQQGFVEKLAVLEKAEADYAALKEQAKTDQENQKAADKVKELITSIGTVTDSTECKAKIDAARTAYDKLTDAQKALVENADVLTKAEETYQTLTKKPADDKKDPADNGQKPSDTTTNPGNPSNPVTSTQPAGDAQTDTLVEGKVYTVGSYTYRITSLAGKTAAVTGTTKQTKTITVKDTVKIENVSFKITAVEKNAFKGKKKVTTVKIGKNVQTIGANAFSGCTKLQKVTINSKNLSKMEAKAFYKCKKLKNIKISSLKLKTVGKNAFKGIAKKAKIDVPNKKVKEYKRLFKKGNLAKKSIVK
;
A
#
# COMPACT_ATOMS: atom_id res chain seq x y z
N MET A 1 -7.76 26.11 -52.02
CA MET A 1 -8.72 26.05 -53.15
C MET A 1 -10.14 26.00 -52.58
N LYS A 2 -11.19 26.30 -53.36
CA LYS A 2 -12.61 26.10 -52.97
C LYS A 2 -13.37 25.48 -54.15
N TRP A 3 -14.20 24.46 -53.92
CA TRP A 3 -15.55 24.33 -54.52
C TRP A 3 -16.33 23.13 -53.98
N LYS A 4 -17.58 23.41 -53.53
CA LYS A 4 -18.85 22.71 -53.84
C LYS A 4 -18.93 21.17 -53.72
N HIS A 5 -19.97 20.63 -53.08
CA HIS A 5 -21.37 20.93 -53.45
C HIS A 5 -22.35 21.23 -52.29
N VAL A 6 -23.44 21.93 -52.64
CA VAL A 6 -24.61 22.24 -51.82
C VAL A 6 -25.86 22.19 -52.71
N LYS A 7 -26.95 21.57 -52.22
CA LYS A 7 -28.39 21.62 -52.62
C LYS A 7 -29.04 20.26 -52.29
N ASN A 8 -30.33 20.12 -51.92
CA ASN A 8 -31.37 20.99 -51.34
C ASN A 8 -32.47 20.02 -50.79
N LEU A 9 -32.90 20.05 -49.53
CA LEU A 9 -33.84 21.00 -48.87
C LEU A 9 -35.34 20.67 -49.06
N LYS A 10 -36.09 20.53 -47.93
CA LYS A 10 -37.57 20.31 -47.77
C LYS A 10 -38.04 18.84 -47.94
N ARG A 11 -39.05 18.32 -47.20
CA ARG A 11 -39.90 18.90 -46.12
C ARG A 11 -40.56 17.76 -45.27
N PHE A 12 -40.78 18.02 -43.97
CA PHE A 12 -41.85 17.52 -43.07
C PHE A 12 -42.39 16.06 -43.19
N GLY A 13 -42.31 15.33 -42.07
CA GLY A 13 -43.52 14.70 -41.50
C GLY A 13 -43.50 13.20 -41.17
N ALA A 14 -44.10 12.89 -40.00
CA ALA A 14 -44.71 11.61 -39.58
C ALA A 14 -43.83 10.37 -39.24
N ALA A 15 -44.15 9.86 -38.04
CA ALA A 15 -44.43 8.45 -37.71
C ALA A 15 -43.30 7.38 -37.59
N VAL A 16 -43.14 6.95 -36.33
CA VAL A 16 -43.14 5.54 -35.85
C VAL A 16 -41.91 4.65 -36.11
N MET A 17 -41.62 3.84 -35.08
CA MET A 17 -40.51 2.89 -34.93
C MET A 17 -40.41 1.82 -36.02
N THR A 18 -39.20 1.30 -36.28
CA THR A 18 -39.01 -0.13 -36.62
C THR A 18 -37.59 -0.63 -36.31
N ALA A 19 -37.32 -0.84 -35.01
CA ALA A 19 -36.25 -1.67 -34.44
C ALA A 19 -36.51 -1.69 -32.91
N ALA A 20 -37.09 -2.72 -32.28
CA ALA A 20 -36.70 -4.13 -32.31
C ALA A 20 -35.19 -4.25 -32.05
N LEU A 21 -34.70 -4.07 -30.82
CA LEU A 21 -35.07 -4.76 -29.57
C LEU A 21 -34.74 -6.26 -29.63
N THR A 22 -33.47 -6.58 -29.35
CA THR A 22 -33.08 -7.83 -28.69
C THR A 22 -32.28 -7.45 -27.45
N ILE A 23 -32.92 -7.63 -26.29
CA ILE A 23 -32.36 -7.42 -24.95
C ILE A 23 -31.44 -8.61 -24.59
N THR A 24 -30.74 -8.48 -23.46
CA THR A 24 -29.88 -9.43 -22.71
C THR A 24 -28.38 -9.10 -22.76
N ALA A 25 -27.70 -8.94 -21.62
CA ALA A 25 -28.22 -8.86 -20.24
C ALA A 25 -27.33 -7.94 -19.37
N LEU A 26 -27.89 -7.42 -18.28
CA LEU A 26 -27.10 -6.78 -17.22
C LEU A 26 -26.46 -7.84 -16.31
N PRO A 27 -25.26 -7.59 -15.76
CA PRO A 27 -24.83 -8.25 -14.54
C PRO A 27 -25.63 -7.74 -13.33
N VAL A 28 -26.11 -8.65 -12.50
CA VAL A 28 -26.90 -8.35 -11.28
C VAL A 28 -26.04 -7.59 -10.27
N LEU A 29 -26.54 -6.46 -9.76
CA LEU A 29 -25.81 -5.58 -8.86
C LEU A 29 -25.97 -6.04 -7.39
N ASP A 30 -25.04 -6.90 -6.97
CA ASP A 30 -25.00 -7.61 -5.69
C ASP A 30 -25.02 -6.71 -4.43
N LEU A 31 -26.09 -6.82 -3.63
CA LEU A 31 -26.27 -6.03 -2.39
C LEU A 31 -25.33 -6.39 -1.23
N THR A 32 -24.43 -7.38 -1.38
CA THR A 32 -23.33 -7.61 -0.42
C THR A 32 -22.20 -6.58 -0.53
N ALA A 33 -22.23 -5.70 -1.55
CA ALA A 33 -21.20 -4.70 -1.84
C ALA A 33 -20.88 -3.72 -0.68
N LEU A 34 -21.73 -3.60 0.35
CA LEU A 34 -21.46 -2.78 1.54
C LEU A 34 -20.43 -3.38 2.54
N ALA A 35 -19.79 -4.49 2.21
CA ALA A 35 -18.77 -5.13 3.06
C ALA A 35 -17.60 -5.81 2.29
N ALA A 36 -17.48 -5.56 0.98
CA ALA A 36 -16.46 -6.18 0.13
C ALA A 36 -15.12 -5.44 0.21
N GLY A 37 -14.03 -6.16 0.55
CA GLY A 37 -12.67 -5.64 0.44
C GLY A 37 -12.21 -5.53 -1.02
N LYS A 38 -11.18 -4.69 -1.27
CA LYS A 38 -10.62 -4.39 -2.60
C LYS A 38 -10.42 -5.65 -3.46
N GLU A 39 -10.97 -5.59 -4.68
CA GLU A 39 -10.81 -6.60 -5.74
C GLU A 39 -9.38 -6.55 -6.29
N ILE A 40 -8.72 -7.71 -6.46
CA ILE A 40 -7.33 -7.77 -6.95
C ILE A 40 -7.15 -8.45 -8.32
N ILE A 41 -8.21 -9.07 -8.85
CA ILE A 41 -8.31 -9.47 -10.27
C ILE A 41 -8.91 -8.32 -11.07
N LYS A 42 -8.23 -7.87 -12.14
CA LYS A 42 -8.81 -6.95 -13.12
C LYS A 42 -9.67 -7.75 -14.11
N ASN A 43 -10.75 -7.13 -14.60
CA ASN A 43 -11.61 -7.68 -15.66
C ASN A 43 -12.06 -9.14 -15.40
N GLY A 44 -12.66 -9.40 -14.23
CA GLY A 44 -13.14 -10.73 -13.85
C GLY A 44 -14.53 -11.10 -14.40
N THR A 45 -15.25 -10.13 -14.95
CA THR A 45 -16.58 -10.28 -15.58
C THR A 45 -16.51 -10.29 -17.12
N PHE A 46 -15.35 -9.96 -17.70
CA PHE A 46 -15.08 -10.05 -19.14
C PHE A 46 -16.02 -9.21 -20.04
N ASP A 47 -16.68 -8.17 -19.51
CA ASP A 47 -17.78 -7.49 -20.20
C ASP A 47 -17.39 -6.92 -21.59
N SER A 48 -16.17 -6.42 -21.74
CA SER A 48 -15.70 -5.71 -22.95
C SER A 48 -14.56 -6.40 -23.72
N ASP A 49 -13.66 -7.11 -23.04
CA ASP A 49 -12.52 -7.84 -23.63
C ASP A 49 -11.97 -8.89 -22.64
N LEU A 50 -10.84 -9.52 -22.97
CA LEU A 50 -10.10 -10.45 -22.09
C LEU A 50 -8.81 -9.84 -21.50
N SER A 51 -8.73 -8.51 -21.38
CA SER A 51 -7.53 -7.82 -20.86
C SER A 51 -7.16 -8.28 -19.45
N GLY A 52 -5.85 -8.42 -19.19
CA GLY A 52 -5.32 -8.91 -17.91
C GLY A 52 -5.28 -10.43 -17.75
N TRP A 53 -5.73 -11.20 -18.75
CA TRP A 53 -5.66 -12.67 -18.76
C TRP A 53 -4.79 -13.20 -19.91
N GLU A 54 -3.98 -14.21 -19.61
CA GLU A 54 -3.05 -14.86 -20.54
C GLU A 54 -3.57 -16.24 -20.96
N SER A 55 -3.26 -16.66 -22.19
CA SER A 55 -3.33 -18.08 -22.57
C SER A 55 -2.06 -18.80 -22.08
N TYR A 56 -2.26 -19.96 -21.46
CA TYR A 56 -1.22 -20.77 -20.85
C TYR A 56 -1.21 -22.19 -21.46
N ASP A 57 -0.01 -22.64 -21.83
CA ASP A 57 0.22 -23.92 -22.52
C ASP A 57 -0.62 -24.02 -23.81
N ASN A 58 -0.98 -25.22 -24.26
CA ASN A 58 -1.77 -25.49 -25.47
C ASN A 58 -3.28 -25.17 -25.37
N GLY A 59 -3.70 -24.35 -24.39
CA GLY A 59 -5.09 -23.94 -24.19
C GLY A 59 -5.35 -22.51 -24.67
N THR A 60 -6.34 -22.34 -25.54
CA THR A 60 -6.74 -21.03 -26.08
C THR A 60 -7.84 -20.39 -25.24
N ILE A 61 -7.73 -19.09 -25.00
CA ILE A 61 -8.83 -18.25 -24.49
C ILE A 61 -9.41 -17.42 -25.63
N THR A 62 -10.74 -17.34 -25.72
CA THR A 62 -11.45 -16.55 -26.73
C THR A 62 -12.67 -15.87 -26.12
N TYR A 63 -12.92 -14.62 -26.48
CA TYR A 63 -14.13 -13.90 -26.09
C TYR A 63 -15.36 -14.58 -26.72
N SER A 64 -16.39 -14.89 -25.93
CA SER A 64 -17.56 -15.62 -26.43
C SER A 64 -18.54 -14.72 -27.18
N ALA A 65 -18.39 -14.65 -28.50
CA ALA A 65 -19.43 -14.15 -29.40
C ALA A 65 -20.57 -15.18 -29.54
N ASP A 66 -21.59 -15.05 -28.70
CA ASP A 66 -22.95 -15.60 -28.80
C ASP A 66 -23.09 -16.99 -29.47
N LYS A 67 -22.81 -18.05 -28.70
CA LYS A 67 -23.12 -19.46 -29.06
C LYS A 67 -23.60 -20.29 -27.87
N GLY A 68 -24.80 -20.87 -28.00
CA GLY A 68 -25.37 -21.81 -27.03
C GLY A 68 -25.92 -21.13 -25.77
N ASN A 69 -26.02 -21.88 -24.67
CA ASN A 69 -26.59 -21.40 -23.40
C ASN A 69 -25.54 -20.78 -22.44
N ALA A 70 -24.33 -20.50 -22.94
CA ALA A 70 -23.33 -19.73 -22.20
C ALA A 70 -23.75 -18.24 -22.16
N LYS A 71 -23.44 -17.53 -21.07
CA LYS A 71 -23.63 -16.08 -20.97
C LYS A 71 -22.83 -15.37 -22.09
N ARG A 72 -23.39 -14.28 -22.59
CA ARG A 72 -22.71 -13.31 -23.46
C ARG A 72 -21.64 -12.56 -22.65
N GLY A 73 -20.44 -12.42 -23.20
CA GLY A 73 -19.28 -11.81 -22.52
C GLY A 73 -18.30 -12.82 -21.89
N SER A 74 -18.76 -13.98 -21.41
CA SER A 74 -17.89 -14.96 -20.72
C SER A 74 -16.67 -15.35 -21.54
N MET A 75 -15.55 -15.61 -20.85
CA MET A 75 -14.37 -16.20 -21.45
C MET A 75 -14.67 -17.66 -21.82
N LYS A 76 -14.44 -18.05 -23.09
CA LYS A 76 -14.39 -19.45 -23.51
C LYS A 76 -12.95 -19.96 -23.44
N ILE A 77 -12.76 -21.08 -22.75
CA ILE A 77 -11.48 -21.79 -22.65
C ILE A 77 -11.62 -23.10 -23.45
N SER A 78 -10.82 -23.22 -24.50
CA SER A 78 -10.77 -24.41 -25.37
C SER A 78 -9.38 -25.06 -25.29
N ARG A 79 -9.31 -26.39 -25.29
CA ARG A 79 -8.04 -27.15 -25.20
C ARG A 79 -7.86 -28.00 -26.44
N SER A 80 -6.72 -27.86 -27.11
CA SER A 80 -6.42 -28.59 -28.34
C SER A 80 -5.34 -29.65 -28.13
N LYS A 81 -5.42 -30.73 -28.90
CA LYS A 81 -4.37 -31.74 -29.05
C LYS A 81 -3.34 -31.37 -30.13
N ASP A 82 -3.62 -30.37 -30.95
CA ASP A 82 -2.92 -30.16 -32.22
C ASP A 82 -1.53 -29.49 -32.03
N VAL A 83 -0.55 -30.31 -31.62
CA VAL A 83 0.82 -29.86 -31.33
C VAL A 83 1.61 -29.62 -32.61
N SER A 84 1.47 -28.43 -33.20
CA SER A 84 2.38 -27.97 -34.25
C SER A 84 3.79 -27.72 -33.66
N SER A 85 4.69 -28.68 -33.90
CA SER A 85 6.13 -28.61 -33.62
C SER A 85 6.57 -28.46 -32.15
N THR A 86 6.44 -29.51 -31.33
CA THR A 86 7.57 -30.19 -30.64
C THR A 86 7.07 -31.34 -29.74
N ALA A 87 7.87 -32.40 -29.60
CA ALA A 87 7.46 -33.66 -28.95
C ALA A 87 7.45 -33.65 -27.40
N SER A 88 7.44 -32.47 -26.76
CA SER A 88 7.63 -32.28 -25.32
C SER A 88 6.36 -31.83 -24.57
N VAL A 89 5.38 -31.23 -25.25
CA VAL A 89 4.17 -30.68 -24.63
C VAL A 89 3.11 -31.78 -24.46
N LYS A 90 2.73 -32.08 -23.21
CA LYS A 90 1.64 -33.00 -22.90
C LYS A 90 0.36 -32.22 -22.63
N ALA A 91 -0.68 -32.49 -23.41
CA ALA A 91 -2.02 -31.94 -23.16
C ALA A 91 -2.49 -32.31 -21.75
N ASN A 92 -2.91 -31.30 -20.99
CA ASN A 92 -3.25 -31.40 -19.58
C ASN A 92 -4.48 -30.55 -19.25
N THR A 93 -5.04 -30.78 -18.07
CA THR A 93 -6.29 -30.14 -17.62
C THR A 93 -6.11 -28.78 -16.96
N ALA A 94 -4.88 -28.23 -16.93
CA ALA A 94 -4.56 -26.90 -16.40
C ALA A 94 -4.31 -25.85 -17.50
N ALA A 95 -4.05 -26.28 -18.74
CA ALA A 95 -3.92 -25.41 -19.90
C ALA A 95 -5.17 -24.54 -20.11
N GLY A 96 -5.01 -23.32 -20.62
CA GLY A 96 -6.11 -22.37 -20.84
C GLY A 96 -5.84 -21.01 -20.20
N ALA A 97 -6.79 -20.47 -19.45
CA ALA A 97 -6.71 -19.14 -18.87
C ALA A 97 -5.78 -19.06 -17.66
N CYS A 98 -4.98 -18.00 -17.53
CA CYS A 98 -4.38 -17.63 -16.25
C CYS A 98 -4.34 -16.10 -16.03
N VAL A 99 -4.29 -15.67 -14.78
CA VAL A 99 -4.11 -14.27 -14.37
C VAL A 99 -2.96 -14.15 -13.37
N ASP A 100 -2.11 -13.13 -13.55
CA ASP A 100 -1.00 -12.84 -12.64
C ASP A 100 -1.43 -11.87 -11.52
N VAL A 101 -1.16 -12.28 -10.28
CA VAL A 101 -1.51 -11.57 -9.05
C VAL A 101 -0.31 -11.42 -8.12
N THR A 102 0.91 -11.56 -8.66
CA THR A 102 2.17 -11.32 -7.95
C THR A 102 2.16 -9.96 -7.24
N GLY A 103 2.67 -9.91 -6.00
CA GLY A 103 2.66 -8.71 -5.15
C GLY A 103 1.30 -8.35 -4.52
N LYS A 104 0.17 -8.90 -5.01
CA LYS A 104 -1.18 -8.66 -4.45
C LYS A 104 -1.58 -9.71 -3.40
N VAL A 105 -0.84 -10.82 -3.32
CA VAL A 105 -1.14 -11.99 -2.49
C VAL A 105 -0.13 -12.12 -1.36
N GLN A 106 -0.62 -12.22 -0.11
CA GLN A 106 0.20 -12.25 1.10
C GLN A 106 0.17 -13.61 1.78
N ALA A 107 1.33 -14.13 2.20
CA ALA A 107 1.43 -15.35 3.01
C ALA A 107 0.58 -15.25 4.30
N GLY A 108 -0.16 -16.30 4.62
CA GLY A 108 -1.05 -16.38 5.78
C GLY A 108 -2.38 -15.59 5.67
N GLN A 109 -2.57 -14.75 4.65
CA GLN A 109 -3.78 -13.95 4.46
C GLN A 109 -4.94 -14.79 3.90
N THR A 110 -6.18 -14.39 4.21
CA THR A 110 -7.42 -15.01 3.70
C THR A 110 -8.08 -14.13 2.64
N TYR A 111 -8.55 -14.75 1.57
CA TYR A 111 -9.23 -14.11 0.45
C TYR A 111 -10.59 -14.78 0.24
N ALA A 112 -11.64 -13.99 0.00
CA ALA A 112 -12.86 -14.49 -0.63
C ALA A 112 -12.56 -14.76 -2.10
N VAL A 113 -13.05 -15.89 -2.60
CA VAL A 113 -12.78 -16.40 -3.94
C VAL A 113 -14.11 -16.77 -4.59
N LYS A 114 -14.34 -16.32 -5.81
CA LYS A 114 -15.52 -16.65 -6.62
C LYS A 114 -15.11 -16.90 -8.07
N ALA A 115 -15.72 -17.89 -8.71
CA ALA A 115 -15.72 -18.05 -10.17
C ALA A 115 -16.94 -18.89 -10.59
N SER A 116 -17.63 -18.45 -11.64
CA SER A 116 -18.70 -19.20 -12.30
C SER A 116 -18.15 -20.01 -13.46
N PHE A 117 -18.60 -21.27 -13.60
CA PHE A 117 -18.24 -22.15 -14.72
C PHE A 117 -19.47 -22.74 -15.39
N TYR A 118 -19.35 -23.01 -16.69
CA TYR A 118 -20.36 -23.68 -17.53
C TYR A 118 -19.68 -24.56 -18.60
N TYR A 119 -20.27 -25.72 -18.89
CA TYR A 119 -19.88 -26.57 -20.02
C TYR A 119 -21.09 -27.37 -20.51
N ASP A 120 -21.05 -27.81 -21.76
CA ASP A 120 -22.14 -28.49 -22.45
C ASP A 120 -21.61 -29.53 -23.45
N GLU A 121 -22.45 -30.44 -23.93
CA GLU A 121 -22.03 -31.47 -24.89
C GLU A 121 -21.76 -30.91 -26.30
N ALA A 122 -22.33 -29.76 -26.65
CA ALA A 122 -22.15 -29.12 -27.97
C ALA A 122 -20.69 -28.75 -28.33
N ASP A 123 -19.82 -28.63 -27.31
CA ASP A 123 -18.39 -28.33 -27.47
C ASP A 123 -17.47 -29.50 -27.03
N ASN A 124 -18.03 -30.66 -26.63
CA ASN A 124 -17.29 -31.68 -25.89
C ASN A 124 -17.57 -33.11 -26.40
N ALA A 125 -16.53 -33.78 -26.90
CA ALA A 125 -16.62 -35.13 -27.49
C ALA A 125 -16.99 -36.26 -26.48
N LYS A 126 -16.95 -36.00 -25.18
CA LYS A 126 -17.40 -36.91 -24.13
C LYS A 126 -18.24 -36.14 -23.11
N SER A 127 -19.51 -36.49 -22.97
CA SER A 127 -20.42 -35.85 -22.04
C SER A 127 -20.51 -36.61 -20.71
N TYR A 128 -20.00 -35.99 -19.64
CA TYR A 128 -20.27 -36.39 -18.26
C TYR A 128 -21.52 -35.62 -17.78
N ASP A 129 -22.38 -36.23 -16.95
CA ASP A 129 -23.57 -35.54 -16.39
C ASP A 129 -23.19 -34.51 -15.32
N SER A 130 -22.08 -34.75 -14.62
CA SER A 130 -21.34 -33.73 -13.87
C SER A 130 -19.83 -33.91 -14.02
N THR A 131 -19.07 -32.83 -13.91
CA THR A 131 -17.60 -32.85 -13.97
C THR A 131 -17.00 -31.88 -12.96
N ARG A 132 -15.79 -32.18 -12.48
CA ARG A 132 -15.16 -31.38 -11.42
C ARG A 132 -14.40 -30.21 -11.98
N PHE A 133 -14.74 -29.01 -11.52
CA PHE A 133 -13.95 -27.80 -11.72
C PHE A 133 -13.15 -27.49 -10.45
N ASN A 134 -11.90 -27.10 -10.65
CA ASN A 134 -10.96 -26.65 -9.65
C ASN A 134 -10.56 -25.21 -10.00
N LEU A 135 -10.47 -24.32 -9.01
CA LEU A 135 -9.77 -23.04 -9.17
C LEU A 135 -8.49 -23.10 -8.36
N CYS A 136 -7.34 -22.97 -9.02
CA CYS A 136 -6.02 -23.20 -8.45
C CYS A 136 -5.21 -21.90 -8.39
N ILE A 137 -4.24 -21.87 -7.49
CA ILE A 137 -3.25 -20.80 -7.35
C ILE A 137 -1.84 -21.40 -7.27
N PHE A 138 -0.90 -20.78 -7.95
CA PHE A 138 0.51 -21.17 -8.01
C PHE A 138 1.39 -20.19 -7.22
N PHE A 139 2.42 -20.70 -6.54
CA PHE A 139 3.37 -19.94 -5.73
C PHE A 139 4.83 -20.30 -6.08
N GLY A 140 5.61 -19.29 -6.48
CA GLY A 140 7.07 -19.35 -6.53
C GLY A 140 7.70 -19.28 -7.93
N ALA A 141 9.02 -19.38 -8.00
CA ALA A 141 9.78 -18.99 -9.19
C ALA A 141 9.63 -19.90 -10.44
N SER A 142 9.21 -21.18 -10.29
CA SER A 142 9.18 -22.16 -11.39
C SER A 142 7.99 -23.11 -11.32
N TRP A 143 7.31 -23.34 -12.45
CA TRP A 143 6.09 -24.16 -12.60
C TRP A 143 6.34 -25.68 -12.52
N THR A 144 7.43 -26.11 -11.90
CA THR A 144 7.98 -27.47 -11.99
C THR A 144 7.65 -28.38 -10.81
N HIS A 145 7.09 -27.83 -9.72
CA HIS A 145 6.86 -28.55 -8.47
C HIS A 145 5.37 -28.61 -8.12
N ALA A 146 4.87 -29.80 -7.80
CA ALA A 146 3.47 -30.00 -7.43
C ALA A 146 3.09 -29.27 -6.12
N ASP A 147 4.04 -29.15 -5.19
CA ASP A 147 3.86 -28.47 -3.90
C ASP A 147 3.65 -26.94 -4.04
N SER A 148 4.00 -26.36 -5.20
CA SER A 148 3.77 -24.96 -5.54
C SER A 148 2.34 -24.68 -6.03
N ILE A 149 1.51 -25.69 -6.31
CA ILE A 149 0.14 -25.51 -6.85
C ILE A 149 -0.89 -25.93 -5.80
N ILE A 150 -1.77 -25.00 -5.43
CA ILE A 150 -2.79 -25.20 -4.40
C ILE A 150 -4.18 -25.01 -5.00
N GLN A 151 -5.03 -26.03 -4.86
CA GLN A 151 -6.44 -25.96 -5.21
C GLN A 151 -7.19 -25.10 -4.17
N MET A 152 -7.63 -23.90 -4.57
CA MET A 152 -8.33 -22.96 -3.67
C MET A 152 -9.77 -23.38 -3.43
N LEU A 153 -10.50 -23.69 -4.50
CA LEU A 153 -11.90 -24.14 -4.49
C LEU A 153 -12.06 -25.31 -5.48
N SER A 154 -13.04 -26.17 -5.22
CA SER A 154 -13.40 -27.28 -6.12
C SER A 154 -14.87 -27.65 -5.93
N LYS A 155 -15.55 -27.99 -7.03
CA LYS A 155 -16.98 -28.38 -7.04
C LYS A 155 -17.31 -29.15 -8.31
N ASP A 156 -18.29 -30.04 -8.21
CA ASP A 156 -18.87 -30.69 -9.38
C ASP A 156 -19.92 -29.77 -10.03
N VAL A 157 -19.80 -29.59 -11.34
CA VAL A 157 -20.69 -28.78 -12.18
C VAL A 157 -21.53 -29.72 -13.03
N GLU A 158 -22.85 -29.57 -12.96
CA GLU A 158 -23.80 -30.32 -13.80
C GLU A 158 -23.75 -29.81 -15.25
N ARG A 159 -23.82 -30.72 -16.23
CA ARG A 159 -23.78 -30.36 -17.66
C ARG A 159 -24.96 -29.46 -18.02
N GLY A 160 -24.71 -28.44 -18.85
CA GLY A 160 -25.74 -27.50 -19.30
C GLY A 160 -26.24 -26.52 -18.23
N LYS A 161 -25.56 -26.39 -17.09
CA LYS A 161 -25.91 -25.43 -16.02
C LYS A 161 -24.71 -24.60 -15.58
N TRP A 162 -24.93 -23.30 -15.38
CA TRP A 162 -23.95 -22.44 -14.72
C TRP A 162 -23.84 -22.81 -13.24
N CYS A 163 -22.60 -22.90 -12.75
CA CYS A 163 -22.33 -23.22 -11.36
C CYS A 163 -21.18 -22.38 -10.81
N THR A 164 -21.48 -21.55 -9.82
CA THR A 164 -20.48 -20.78 -9.08
C THR A 164 -19.78 -21.63 -8.03
N LEU A 165 -18.44 -21.56 -8.02
CA LEU A 165 -17.57 -21.92 -6.91
C LEU A 165 -17.36 -20.65 -6.09
N GLU A 166 -17.64 -20.68 -4.79
CA GLU A 166 -17.45 -19.55 -3.88
C GLU A 166 -16.98 -20.04 -2.50
N GLY A 167 -16.08 -19.30 -1.85
CA GLY A 167 -15.59 -19.60 -0.52
C GLY A 167 -14.41 -18.74 -0.07
N GLU A 168 -13.80 -19.09 1.07
CA GLU A 168 -12.58 -18.44 1.58
C GLU A 168 -11.35 -19.33 1.32
N PHE A 169 -10.32 -18.79 0.68
CA PHE A 169 -8.99 -19.40 0.57
C PHE A 169 -8.01 -18.70 1.52
N LYS A 170 -7.24 -19.48 2.29
CA LYS A 170 -6.13 -18.94 3.09
C LYS A 170 -4.81 -19.38 2.48
N VAL A 171 -3.99 -18.41 2.10
CA VAL A 171 -2.60 -18.62 1.68
C VAL A 171 -1.81 -19.29 2.82
N PRO A 172 -0.93 -20.27 2.55
CA PRO A 172 -0.02 -20.82 3.56
C PRO A 172 0.83 -19.72 4.23
N GLU A 173 1.28 -19.95 5.46
CA GLU A 173 2.08 -18.96 6.23
C GLU A 173 3.55 -18.92 5.76
N ASP A 174 3.93 -19.88 4.92
CA ASP A 174 5.26 -20.20 4.39
C ASP A 174 5.31 -20.15 2.84
N ALA A 175 4.26 -19.67 2.17
CA ALA A 175 4.17 -19.62 0.71
C ALA A 175 5.17 -18.62 0.09
N ASP A 176 5.91 -19.07 -0.94
CA ASP A 176 6.74 -18.20 -1.79
C ASP A 176 5.84 -17.34 -2.71
N VAL A 177 5.51 -16.14 -2.22
CA VAL A 177 4.72 -15.15 -2.98
C VAL A 177 5.54 -14.34 -4.00
N SER A 178 6.79 -14.74 -4.30
CA SER A 178 7.65 -14.01 -5.26
C SER A 178 7.18 -14.11 -6.72
N LYS A 179 6.28 -15.04 -7.03
CA LYS A 179 5.42 -15.05 -8.22
C LYS A 179 4.12 -15.79 -7.89
N VAL A 180 2.97 -15.22 -8.26
CA VAL A 180 1.65 -15.77 -7.91
C VAL A 180 0.67 -15.68 -9.09
N ARG A 181 0.09 -16.82 -9.49
CA ARG A 181 -0.85 -16.92 -10.63
C ARG A 181 -2.10 -17.72 -10.26
N ILE A 182 -3.26 -17.33 -10.76
CA ILE A 182 -4.54 -18.05 -10.60
C ILE A 182 -4.98 -18.63 -11.94
N PHE A 183 -5.44 -19.88 -11.94
CA PHE A 183 -5.89 -20.59 -13.15
C PHE A 183 -6.95 -21.67 -12.82
N PRO A 184 -7.92 -21.93 -13.72
CA PRO A 184 -8.87 -23.02 -13.60
C PRO A 184 -8.32 -24.36 -14.11
N GLU A 185 -8.62 -25.45 -13.42
CA GLU A 185 -8.30 -26.82 -13.81
C GLU A 185 -9.58 -27.69 -13.80
N THR A 186 -9.63 -28.76 -14.59
CA THR A 186 -10.78 -29.68 -14.65
C THR A 186 -10.36 -31.11 -14.31
N ILE A 187 -11.19 -31.88 -13.61
CA ILE A 187 -11.00 -33.33 -13.34
C ILE A 187 -9.79 -33.70 -12.44
N GLY A 188 -8.81 -32.82 -12.26
CA GLY A 188 -7.69 -32.97 -11.30
C GLY A 188 -6.48 -33.74 -11.85
N TRP A 189 -5.35 -33.64 -11.14
CA TRP A 189 -4.07 -34.22 -11.56
C TRP A 189 -4.10 -35.75 -11.72
N LYS A 190 -3.72 -36.24 -12.91
CA LYS A 190 -3.65 -37.67 -13.27
C LYS A 190 -2.38 -37.95 -14.07
N ALA A 191 -1.83 -39.16 -13.94
CA ALA A 191 -0.58 -39.57 -14.59
C ALA A 191 -0.62 -39.56 -16.14
N SER A 192 -1.81 -39.66 -16.72
CA SER A 192 -2.06 -39.52 -18.16
C SER A 192 -3.53 -39.14 -18.41
N TYR A 193 -3.76 -38.11 -19.22
CA TYR A 193 -5.09 -37.77 -19.74
C TYR A 193 -5.31 -38.37 -21.12
N LYS A 194 -6.56 -38.58 -21.49
CA LYS A 194 -6.94 -38.80 -22.88
C LYS A 194 -7.52 -37.52 -23.49
N GLU A 195 -7.54 -37.47 -24.81
CA GLU A 195 -8.22 -36.45 -25.62
C GLU A 195 -9.69 -36.27 -25.21
N GLU A 196 -10.38 -37.38 -24.96
CA GLU A 196 -11.74 -37.47 -24.41
C GLU A 196 -11.92 -37.03 -22.93
N ASP A 197 -10.87 -36.53 -22.28
CA ASP A 197 -10.93 -35.93 -20.93
C ASP A 197 -10.65 -34.41 -20.93
N LEU A 198 -10.26 -33.85 -22.08
CA LEU A 198 -10.01 -32.41 -22.27
C LEU A 198 -11.32 -31.70 -22.59
N ILE A 199 -11.98 -31.15 -21.57
CA ILE A 199 -13.22 -30.39 -21.77
C ILE A 199 -12.96 -28.92 -22.13
N THR A 200 -13.76 -28.43 -23.07
CA THR A 200 -13.98 -27.02 -23.42
C THR A 200 -15.10 -26.46 -22.55
N TYR A 201 -14.94 -25.25 -22.03
CA TYR A 201 -15.86 -24.65 -21.06
C TYR A 201 -15.78 -23.13 -21.06
N TYR A 202 -16.66 -22.52 -20.27
CA TYR A 202 -16.83 -21.08 -20.13
C TYR A 202 -16.60 -20.68 -18.67
N MET A 203 -16.01 -19.51 -18.45
CA MET A 203 -15.71 -18.95 -17.13
C MET A 203 -16.16 -17.48 -17.05
N ASP A 204 -16.72 -17.09 -15.91
CA ASP A 204 -17.35 -15.79 -15.66
C ASP A 204 -17.37 -15.47 -14.15
N ASP A 205 -17.83 -14.27 -13.75
CA ASP A 205 -17.98 -13.79 -12.37
C ASP A 205 -16.74 -14.01 -11.47
N VAL A 206 -15.53 -13.90 -12.03
CA VAL A 206 -14.28 -14.21 -11.33
C VAL A 206 -13.92 -13.08 -10.36
N SER A 207 -13.69 -13.42 -9.10
CA SER A 207 -13.35 -12.47 -8.04
C SER A 207 -12.39 -13.07 -7.02
N PHE A 208 -11.44 -12.25 -6.56
CA PHE A 208 -10.47 -12.60 -5.52
C PHE A 208 -10.25 -11.35 -4.65
N ARG A 209 -10.84 -11.35 -3.45
CA ARG A 209 -10.94 -10.17 -2.56
C ARG A 209 -10.32 -10.43 -1.20
N LYS A 210 -9.48 -9.52 -0.70
CA LYS A 210 -8.85 -9.65 0.63
C LYS A 210 -9.90 -9.57 1.75
N THR A 211 -10.05 -10.60 2.56
CA THR A 211 -11.00 -10.62 3.71
C THR A 211 -10.27 -10.40 5.03
N GLY A 212 -10.63 -9.37 5.80
CA GLY A 212 -9.88 -9.07 7.03
C GLY A 212 -10.48 -8.01 7.96
N ALA A 213 -9.67 -7.53 8.90
CA ALA A 213 -9.84 -6.19 9.47
C ALA A 213 -9.03 -5.15 8.67
N ASP A 214 -8.01 -5.65 7.98
CA ASP A 214 -6.93 -4.98 7.28
C ASP A 214 -7.23 -4.97 5.77
N ALA A 215 -8.52 -4.78 5.47
CA ALA A 215 -9.12 -4.63 4.14
C ALA A 215 -9.61 -3.19 3.89
N ASP A 216 -9.74 -2.40 4.98
CA ASP A 216 -10.15 -0.99 5.02
C ASP A 216 -9.12 -0.12 5.79
N GLU A 217 -7.91 -0.62 6.06
CA GLU A 217 -6.77 0.30 6.16
C GLU A 217 -6.53 0.79 4.71
N PRO A 218 -6.13 2.05 4.47
CA PRO A 218 -5.51 2.36 3.18
C PRO A 218 -4.32 1.41 2.97
N GLU A 219 -3.88 1.27 1.73
CA GLU A 219 -2.51 0.79 1.50
C GLU A 219 -1.51 1.76 2.18
N ASP A 220 -0.23 1.42 2.24
CA ASP A 220 0.75 2.51 2.21
C ASP A 220 0.58 3.14 0.82
N VAL A 221 -0.25 4.20 0.79
CA VAL A 221 -0.63 4.94 -0.40
C VAL A 221 0.57 5.81 -0.78
N ILE A 222 1.55 5.11 -1.38
CA ILE A 222 1.95 5.41 -2.75
C ILE A 222 0.65 5.57 -3.54
N ASP A 223 0.16 6.81 -3.55
CA ASP A 223 -0.91 7.28 -4.39
C ASP A 223 -0.49 7.00 -5.84
N PRO A 224 -1.39 6.61 -6.74
CA PRO A 224 -1.16 6.75 -8.18
C PRO A 224 -0.58 8.11 -8.62
N ALA A 225 -0.61 9.16 -7.77
CA ALA A 225 0.13 10.41 -7.92
C ALA A 225 1.32 10.67 -6.94
N THR A 226 1.59 9.84 -5.91
CA THR A 226 2.83 9.93 -5.09
C THR A 226 3.84 8.89 -5.52
N GLN A 227 4.51 9.20 -6.63
CA GLN A 227 5.74 8.53 -7.05
C GLN A 227 6.76 8.53 -5.90
N ILE A 228 7.50 7.43 -5.74
CA ILE A 228 8.60 7.34 -4.78
C ILE A 228 9.66 8.38 -5.13
N LYS A 229 9.85 9.32 -4.19
CA LYS A 229 10.84 10.38 -4.28
C LYS A 229 12.09 10.02 -3.48
N LEU A 230 13.25 10.42 -4.01
CA LEU A 230 14.51 10.43 -3.27
C LEU A 230 14.59 11.74 -2.49
N GLU A 231 14.28 11.68 -1.20
CA GLU A 231 14.13 12.84 -0.31
C GLU A 231 14.72 12.55 1.08
N ALA A 232 15.00 13.61 1.84
CA ALA A 232 15.64 13.49 3.15
C ALA A 232 14.78 12.79 4.21
N GLY A 233 15.44 12.12 5.16
CA GLY A 233 14.82 11.60 6.38
C GLY A 233 14.26 10.17 6.28
N THR A 234 14.51 9.49 5.17
CA THR A 234 14.15 8.07 4.96
C THR A 234 15.02 7.12 5.80
N THR A 235 16.27 7.50 6.05
CA THR A 235 17.31 6.61 6.58
C THR A 235 18.17 7.29 7.65
N LYS A 236 18.63 8.52 7.39
CA LYS A 236 19.46 9.34 8.28
C LYS A 236 18.58 10.23 9.15
N THR A 237 18.45 9.84 10.41
CA THR A 237 17.55 10.43 11.40
C THR A 237 18.33 10.74 12.68
N PRO A 238 17.87 11.63 13.58
CA PRO A 238 18.56 11.92 14.84
C PRO A 238 19.05 10.66 15.57
N GLY A 239 20.35 10.59 15.86
CA GLY A 239 21.01 9.40 16.42
C GLY A 239 21.47 8.35 15.40
N ARG A 240 21.48 8.68 14.10
CA ARG A 240 22.09 7.89 13.02
C ARG A 240 22.91 8.81 12.12
N ASN A 241 24.22 8.60 12.10
CA ASN A 241 25.14 9.38 11.27
C ASN A 241 25.44 8.67 9.94
N ASN A 242 24.98 7.42 9.78
CA ASN A 242 25.04 6.63 8.55
C ASN A 242 23.63 6.35 7.97
N PRO A 243 23.41 6.49 6.65
CA PRO A 243 24.36 7.00 5.65
C PRO A 243 24.67 8.49 5.86
N LEU A 244 25.75 9.00 5.25
CA LEU A 244 26.19 10.39 5.42
C LEU A 244 25.13 11.40 4.93
N ILE A 245 24.39 11.03 3.88
CA ILE A 245 23.23 11.73 3.32
C ILE A 245 22.18 10.69 2.88
N ASP A 246 20.89 11.07 2.82
CA ASP A 246 19.82 10.20 2.32
C ASP A 246 18.86 10.85 1.31
N TYR A 247 18.99 12.16 1.06
CA TYR A 247 18.30 12.89 -0.01
C TYR A 247 18.92 12.69 -1.41
N ARG A 248 20.05 11.99 -1.49
CA ARG A 248 20.77 11.59 -2.72
C ARG A 248 21.40 10.21 -2.51
N PHE A 249 21.53 9.43 -3.58
CA PHE A 249 22.45 8.30 -3.65
C PHE A 249 23.87 8.79 -3.93
N GLY A 250 24.85 8.04 -3.44
CA GLY A 250 26.27 8.32 -3.61
C GLY A 250 27.06 7.05 -3.29
N ALA A 251 27.96 6.68 -4.19
CA ALA A 251 28.65 5.40 -4.16
C ALA A 251 30.17 5.57 -4.32
N ASP A 252 30.90 4.44 -4.27
CA ASP A 252 32.34 4.34 -4.48
C ASP A 252 33.14 5.48 -3.78
N PRO A 253 33.03 5.57 -2.43
CA PRO A 253 33.31 6.81 -1.72
C PRO A 253 34.79 6.97 -1.36
N TYR A 254 35.45 7.95 -1.99
CA TYR A 254 36.82 8.32 -1.69
C TYR A 254 36.87 9.55 -0.77
N ALA A 255 37.69 9.49 0.27
CA ALA A 255 37.78 10.52 1.30
C ALA A 255 39.17 11.19 1.29
N MET A 256 39.19 12.51 1.49
CA MET A 256 40.40 13.33 1.57
C MET A 256 40.24 14.36 2.68
N GLU A 257 41.22 14.46 3.58
CA GLU A 257 41.32 15.57 4.52
C GLU A 257 41.95 16.78 3.81
N TYR A 258 41.42 17.97 4.07
CA TYR A 258 42.11 19.23 3.77
C TYR A 258 41.61 20.36 4.68
N ASN A 259 42.56 21.02 5.38
CA ASN A 259 42.33 22.20 6.22
C ASN A 259 41.21 22.05 7.29
N GLY A 260 41.16 20.91 7.98
CA GLY A 260 40.20 20.64 9.05
C GLY A 260 38.82 20.21 8.56
N ARG A 261 38.73 19.71 7.32
CA ARG A 261 37.52 19.12 6.74
C ARG A 261 37.86 17.82 6.01
N VAL A 262 37.01 16.82 6.16
CA VAL A 262 36.97 15.68 5.22
C VAL A 262 36.04 16.02 4.06
N TYR A 263 36.53 15.82 2.84
CA TYR A 263 35.77 15.85 1.59
C TYR A 263 35.58 14.41 1.12
N VAL A 264 34.35 14.05 0.73
CA VAL A 264 33.99 12.72 0.26
C VAL A 264 33.40 12.83 -1.14
N TYR A 265 34.09 12.19 -2.09
CA TYR A 265 33.80 12.19 -3.52
C TYR A 265 33.15 10.85 -3.87
N MET A 266 32.09 10.87 -4.66
CA MET A 266 31.24 9.71 -4.88
C MET A 266 30.84 9.56 -6.35
N THR A 267 30.87 8.33 -6.86
CA THR A 267 30.12 7.94 -8.07
C THR A 267 28.67 8.39 -7.90
N ASN A 268 28.15 9.19 -8.85
CA ASN A 268 26.80 9.74 -8.76
C ASN A 268 25.73 8.71 -9.16
N ASP A 269 25.48 7.74 -8.28
CA ASP A 269 24.38 6.77 -8.38
C ASP A 269 23.00 7.48 -8.52
N SER A 270 22.85 8.75 -8.07
CA SER A 270 21.61 9.53 -8.27
C SER A 270 21.37 9.88 -9.74
N GLN A 271 22.41 10.29 -10.48
CA GLN A 271 22.31 10.59 -11.91
C GLN A 271 21.80 9.39 -12.71
N GLN A 272 22.23 8.19 -12.36
CA GLN A 272 21.74 6.95 -12.94
C GLN A 272 20.35 6.56 -12.42
N PHE A 273 20.01 6.83 -11.15
CA PHE A 273 18.64 6.69 -10.65
C PHE A 273 17.67 7.55 -11.45
N ASP A 274 17.94 8.84 -11.61
CA ASP A 274 17.08 9.80 -12.31
C ASP A 274 16.92 9.43 -13.79
N ALA A 275 18.01 9.06 -14.47
CA ALA A 275 17.99 8.62 -15.86
C ALA A 275 17.29 7.27 -16.10
N THR A 276 17.15 6.41 -15.07
CA THR A 276 16.53 5.09 -15.24
C THR A 276 15.00 5.19 -15.26
N GLU A 277 14.40 4.63 -16.32
CA GLU A 277 12.94 4.53 -16.54
C GLU A 277 12.18 4.00 -15.31
N LYS A 278 11.03 4.60 -15.00
CA LYS A 278 10.20 4.29 -13.82
C LYS A 278 8.87 3.64 -14.19
N ASP A 279 8.30 2.86 -13.27
CA ASP A 279 6.90 2.42 -13.31
C ASP A 279 5.94 3.51 -12.78
N ASP A 280 4.63 3.23 -12.82
CA ASP A 280 3.55 4.10 -12.31
C ASP A 280 3.71 4.53 -10.84
N LYS A 281 4.63 3.92 -10.07
CA LYS A 281 4.89 4.20 -8.65
C LYS A 281 6.21 4.93 -8.42
N GLY A 282 6.98 5.22 -9.46
CA GLY A 282 8.34 5.73 -9.32
C GLY A 282 9.38 4.66 -8.99
N TYR A 283 9.06 3.35 -9.07
CA TYR A 283 10.09 2.31 -8.99
C TYR A 283 10.84 2.21 -10.32
N PRO A 284 12.18 2.26 -10.34
CA PRO A 284 12.94 2.02 -11.55
C PRO A 284 12.80 0.59 -12.13
N VAL A 285 12.71 0.44 -13.45
CA VAL A 285 12.31 -0.83 -14.11
C VAL A 285 13.45 -1.67 -14.71
N LYS A 286 14.70 -1.22 -14.67
CA LYS A 286 15.88 -1.88 -15.27
C LYS A 286 17.07 -1.84 -14.29
N GLU A 287 17.92 -2.86 -14.31
CA GLU A 287 19.09 -2.92 -13.43
C GLU A 287 20.02 -1.70 -13.56
N ASN A 288 20.69 -1.35 -12.44
CA ASN A 288 21.61 -0.22 -12.37
C ASN A 288 22.80 -0.50 -13.29
N SER A 289 22.82 0.13 -14.47
CA SER A 289 23.84 -0.14 -15.50
C SER A 289 25.05 0.81 -15.42
N TYR A 290 24.99 1.84 -14.58
CA TYR A 290 26.02 2.88 -14.39
C TYR A 290 26.38 3.71 -15.64
N ASP A 291 25.83 3.40 -16.83
CA ASP A 291 26.13 4.01 -18.13
C ASP A 291 25.88 5.53 -18.19
N HIS A 292 24.94 6.06 -17.40
CA HIS A 292 24.60 7.48 -17.39
C HIS A 292 25.44 8.33 -16.42
N ILE A 293 26.31 7.71 -15.61
CA ILE A 293 27.09 8.42 -14.59
C ILE A 293 28.32 9.07 -15.25
N ASN A 294 28.28 10.40 -15.37
CA ASN A 294 29.35 11.25 -15.90
C ASN A 294 29.69 12.45 -15.00
N THR A 295 29.14 12.46 -13.78
CA THR A 295 29.44 13.41 -12.72
C THR A 295 29.88 12.70 -11.43
N ILE A 296 30.62 13.42 -10.59
CA ILE A 296 31.04 12.99 -9.26
C ILE A 296 30.38 13.89 -8.22
N THR A 297 29.58 13.33 -7.31
CA THR A 297 28.95 14.09 -6.21
C THR A 297 29.97 14.31 -5.10
N VAL A 298 30.01 15.51 -4.51
CA VAL A 298 30.96 15.85 -3.44
C VAL A 298 30.23 16.41 -2.22
N ILE A 299 30.51 15.85 -1.05
CA ILE A 299 30.10 16.39 0.24
C ILE A 299 31.33 16.65 1.11
N SER A 300 31.24 17.53 2.11
CA SER A 300 32.30 17.66 3.11
C SER A 300 31.78 17.99 4.50
N SER A 301 32.53 17.59 5.52
CA SER A 301 32.22 17.89 6.92
C SER A 301 33.49 18.28 7.68
N SER A 302 33.34 19.14 8.68
CA SER A 302 34.38 19.39 9.68
C SER A 302 34.15 18.58 10.97
N ASP A 303 33.03 17.85 11.09
CA ASP A 303 32.60 17.20 12.33
C ASP A 303 32.05 15.77 12.20
N MET A 304 32.06 15.22 10.98
CA MET A 304 31.57 13.90 10.58
C MET A 304 30.04 13.69 10.57
N VAL A 305 29.22 14.66 11.02
CA VAL A 305 27.75 14.50 11.13
C VAL A 305 26.99 15.52 10.30
N ASN A 306 27.40 16.79 10.36
CA ASN A 306 26.89 17.86 9.52
C ASN A 306 27.66 17.87 8.20
N TRP A 307 27.00 17.49 7.11
CA TRP A 307 27.63 17.40 5.78
C TRP A 307 27.12 18.51 4.88
N THR A 308 28.02 19.40 4.44
CA THR A 308 27.79 20.39 3.38
C THR A 308 27.82 19.68 2.03
N ASN A 309 26.78 19.83 1.23
CA ASN A 309 26.79 19.36 -0.16
C ASN A 309 27.45 20.40 -1.08
N HIS A 310 28.32 19.96 -2.00
CA HIS A 310 28.97 20.81 -3.01
C HIS A 310 28.44 20.55 -4.43
N GLY A 311 27.38 19.76 -4.55
CA GLY A 311 26.77 19.41 -5.82
C GLY A 311 27.55 18.33 -6.55
N ASN A 312 27.68 18.49 -7.86
CA ASN A 312 28.21 17.45 -8.76
C ASN A 312 29.25 18.04 -9.70
N ILE A 313 30.48 17.52 -9.66
CA ILE A 313 31.55 17.91 -10.58
C ILE A 313 31.23 17.34 -11.97
N PRO A 314 31.19 18.18 -13.04
CA PRO A 314 30.99 17.72 -14.40
C PRO A 314 32.29 17.13 -14.96
N VAL A 315 32.49 15.82 -14.78
CA VAL A 315 33.74 15.14 -15.14
C VAL A 315 33.77 14.74 -16.61
N ALA A 316 32.76 14.02 -17.10
CA ALA A 316 32.79 13.35 -18.40
C ALA A 316 31.65 13.80 -19.35
N GLY A 317 31.74 13.40 -20.62
CA GLY A 317 30.75 13.72 -21.65
C GLY A 317 30.83 15.16 -22.17
N ALA A 318 29.83 15.56 -22.96
CA ALA A 318 29.86 16.82 -23.73
C ALA A 318 29.87 18.11 -22.88
N ASN A 319 29.42 18.03 -21.63
CA ASN A 319 29.41 19.14 -20.67
C ASN A 319 30.51 18.99 -19.59
N GLY A 320 31.28 17.90 -19.60
CA GLY A 320 32.34 17.62 -18.64
C GLY A 320 33.70 18.16 -19.09
N ALA A 321 34.63 18.25 -18.13
CA ALA A 321 36.01 18.64 -18.42
C ALA A 321 36.71 17.62 -19.34
N ALA A 322 36.60 16.32 -19.04
CA ALA A 322 37.16 15.23 -19.83
C ALA A 322 36.21 14.78 -20.95
N LYS A 323 36.10 15.59 -22.01
CA LYS A 323 35.19 15.37 -23.16
C LYS A 323 35.38 14.03 -23.89
N TRP A 324 36.56 13.40 -23.74
CA TRP A 324 36.85 12.09 -24.34
C TRP A 324 36.19 10.93 -23.58
N ALA A 325 35.90 11.12 -22.30
CA ALA A 325 35.28 10.13 -21.44
C ALA A 325 33.75 10.18 -21.60
N LYS A 326 33.10 9.04 -21.41
CA LYS A 326 31.65 8.91 -21.31
C LYS A 326 31.21 8.83 -19.86
N ASN A 327 32.04 8.24 -19.00
CA ASN A 327 31.70 7.92 -17.63
C ASN A 327 32.73 8.45 -16.63
N SER A 328 32.28 8.58 -15.38
CA SER A 328 33.12 8.91 -14.23
C SER A 328 32.71 8.06 -13.03
N TRP A 329 33.22 6.83 -12.98
CA TRP A 329 33.04 5.92 -11.84
C TRP A 329 34.27 5.96 -10.94
N ALA A 330 34.12 5.50 -9.69
CA ALA A 330 35.19 5.27 -8.72
C ALA A 330 36.20 6.44 -8.66
N PRO A 331 35.79 7.61 -8.12
CA PRO A 331 36.70 8.73 -7.96
C PRO A 331 37.85 8.35 -7.02
N ALA A 332 39.03 8.91 -7.26
CA ALA A 332 40.09 8.98 -6.26
C ALA A 332 40.67 10.39 -6.23
N VAL A 333 41.06 10.85 -5.04
CA VAL A 333 41.48 12.24 -4.83
C VAL A 333 42.72 12.36 -3.96
N CYS A 334 43.53 13.36 -4.27
CA CYS A 334 44.60 13.85 -3.41
C CYS A 334 44.83 15.33 -3.67
N HIS A 335 45.52 15.99 -2.74
CA HIS A 335 46.15 17.29 -2.99
C HIS A 335 47.67 17.19 -2.88
N LYS A 336 48.38 18.08 -3.57
CA LYS A 336 49.84 18.23 -3.45
C LYS A 336 50.21 19.70 -3.64
N LYS A 337 51.20 20.16 -2.87
CA LYS A 337 51.81 21.47 -3.07
C LYS A 337 52.86 21.41 -4.16
N ILE A 338 52.63 22.13 -5.27
CA ILE A 338 53.51 22.22 -6.44
C ILE A 338 53.88 23.69 -6.66
N ASP A 339 55.18 23.97 -6.81
CA ASP A 339 55.75 25.34 -6.88
C ASP A 339 55.24 26.32 -5.80
N GLY A 340 54.89 25.78 -4.63
CA GLY A 340 54.37 26.52 -3.47
C GLY A 340 52.85 26.72 -3.45
N LYS A 341 52.14 26.45 -4.55
CA LYS A 341 50.68 26.48 -4.67
C LYS A 341 50.09 25.12 -4.28
N GLU A 342 48.93 25.09 -3.64
CA GLU A 342 48.18 23.83 -3.48
C GLU A 342 47.44 23.50 -4.78
N GLN A 343 47.46 22.24 -5.19
CA GLN A 343 46.68 21.72 -6.31
C GLN A 343 45.96 20.43 -5.90
N PHE A 344 44.75 20.23 -6.43
CA PHE A 344 43.88 19.09 -6.18
C PHE A 344 43.75 18.25 -7.44
N PHE A 345 43.80 16.93 -7.31
CA PHE A 345 43.75 16.00 -8.42
C PHE A 345 42.59 15.01 -8.22
N LEU A 346 41.72 14.91 -9.23
CA LEU A 346 40.58 13.99 -9.27
C LEU A 346 40.81 12.95 -10.36
N TYR A 347 41.14 11.73 -9.96
CA TYR A 347 41.19 10.56 -10.81
C TYR A 347 39.80 9.91 -10.90
N PHE A 348 39.50 9.28 -12.03
CA PHE A 348 38.21 8.61 -12.27
C PHE A 348 38.33 7.54 -13.35
N ALA A 349 37.40 6.59 -13.39
CA ALA A 349 37.31 5.57 -14.42
C ALA A 349 36.25 5.88 -15.50
N ASP A 350 36.64 5.80 -16.77
CA ASP A 350 35.74 5.86 -17.94
C ASP A 350 35.12 4.47 -18.20
N GLY A 351 34.30 4.03 -17.24
CA GLY A 351 33.87 2.64 -17.14
C GLY A 351 35.08 1.71 -16.99
N GLY A 352 35.09 0.58 -17.70
CA GLY A 352 36.29 -0.26 -17.85
C GLY A 352 37.27 0.21 -18.95
N GLY A 353 37.12 1.43 -19.48
CA GLY A 353 37.79 1.93 -20.69
C GLY A 353 39.13 2.63 -20.48
N GLY A 354 39.48 2.98 -19.24
CA GLY A 354 40.68 3.74 -18.90
C GLY A 354 40.46 4.66 -17.70
N ILE A 355 41.55 5.24 -17.22
CA ILE A 355 41.56 6.13 -16.05
C ILE A 355 41.97 7.53 -16.49
N GLY A 356 41.18 8.51 -16.08
CA GLY A 356 41.45 9.93 -16.28
C GLY A 356 41.97 10.63 -15.01
N VAL A 357 42.47 11.85 -15.17
CA VAL A 357 42.85 12.77 -14.10
C VAL A 357 42.51 14.21 -14.47
N LEU A 358 41.80 14.92 -13.59
CA LEU A 358 41.54 16.36 -13.68
C LEU A 358 42.28 17.07 -12.55
N GLU A 359 42.61 18.36 -12.74
CA GLU A 359 43.19 19.21 -11.70
C GLU A 359 42.29 20.40 -11.33
N ALA A 360 42.50 20.96 -10.13
CA ALA A 360 41.82 22.15 -9.63
C ALA A 360 42.66 22.91 -8.58
N ASP A 361 42.30 24.18 -8.36
CA ASP A 361 42.87 25.05 -7.31
C ASP A 361 42.17 24.92 -5.94
N THR A 362 41.02 24.24 -5.89
CA THR A 362 40.25 24.00 -4.66
C THR A 362 39.71 22.57 -4.64
N PRO A 363 39.39 21.99 -3.46
CA PRO A 363 38.93 20.61 -3.39
C PRO A 363 37.59 20.38 -4.10
N ILE A 364 36.75 21.42 -4.27
CA ILE A 364 35.45 21.31 -4.94
C ILE A 364 35.50 21.74 -6.41
N GLY A 365 36.68 22.12 -6.92
CA GLY A 365 36.86 22.58 -8.29
C GLY A 365 36.87 24.11 -8.44
N PRO A 366 36.48 24.65 -9.60
CA PRO A 366 36.11 23.92 -10.82
C PRO A 366 37.29 23.08 -11.34
N PHE A 367 37.03 21.81 -11.65
CA PHE A 367 38.03 20.89 -12.19
C PHE A 367 38.17 21.06 -13.71
N HIS A 368 39.41 20.99 -14.21
CA HIS A 368 39.74 21.08 -15.64
C HIS A 368 40.78 20.05 -16.04
N GLU A 369 41.01 19.89 -17.35
CA GLU A 369 42.15 19.10 -17.83
C GLU A 369 43.47 19.83 -17.53
N PRO A 370 44.57 19.11 -17.22
CA PRO A 370 45.86 19.70 -16.86
C PRO A 370 46.70 20.20 -18.06
N GLY A 371 46.07 20.39 -19.23
CA GLY A 371 46.76 20.72 -20.47
C GLY A 371 45.82 20.85 -21.67
N GLU A 372 46.30 20.48 -22.86
CA GLU A 372 45.47 20.47 -24.09
C GLU A 372 44.39 19.36 -24.04
N GLU A 373 43.34 19.51 -24.84
CA GLU A 373 42.18 18.61 -24.83
C GLU A 373 42.54 17.14 -25.13
N GLY A 374 42.20 16.23 -24.20
CA GLY A 374 42.59 14.83 -24.20
C GLY A 374 43.81 14.52 -23.31
N SER A 375 44.44 15.53 -22.71
CA SER A 375 45.58 15.36 -21.78
C SER A 375 45.21 14.61 -20.50
N SER A 376 43.97 14.75 -20.05
CA SER A 376 43.47 14.08 -18.84
C SER A 376 43.45 12.54 -18.91
N ARG A 377 43.61 11.91 -20.09
CA ARG A 377 43.55 10.43 -20.23
C ARG A 377 44.86 9.73 -19.84
N LEU A 378 45.10 9.64 -18.54
CA LEU A 378 46.31 9.08 -17.93
C LEU A 378 46.57 7.60 -18.29
N ILE A 379 45.57 6.72 -18.20
CA ILE A 379 45.72 5.28 -18.50
C ILE A 379 44.68 4.81 -19.51
N LYS A 380 45.14 4.04 -20.51
CA LYS A 380 44.34 3.55 -21.65
C LYS A 380 44.81 2.20 -22.13
N TRP A 381 43.89 1.43 -22.72
CA TRP A 381 44.19 0.13 -23.31
C TRP A 381 45.29 0.20 -24.38
N GLY A 382 46.20 -0.78 -24.37
CA GLY A 382 47.32 -0.89 -25.32
C GLY A 382 48.61 -0.20 -24.87
N THR A 383 48.68 0.31 -23.64
CA THR A 383 49.94 0.72 -22.99
C THR A 383 50.42 -0.34 -22.00
N GLN A 384 51.69 -0.29 -21.60
CA GLN A 384 52.28 -1.15 -20.56
C GLN A 384 51.43 -1.16 -19.28
N ALA A 385 50.93 0.00 -18.86
CA ALA A 385 50.06 0.15 -17.69
C ALA A 385 48.75 -0.67 -17.76
N SER A 386 48.27 -1.00 -18.97
CA SER A 386 47.09 -1.85 -19.16
C SER A 386 47.40 -3.36 -19.26
N GLU A 387 48.67 -3.77 -19.28
CA GLU A 387 49.04 -5.16 -19.55
C GLU A 387 48.57 -6.11 -18.43
N GLY A 388 47.75 -7.09 -18.80
CA GLY A 388 47.25 -8.13 -17.89
C GLY A 388 46.16 -7.67 -16.90
N VAL A 389 45.63 -6.46 -17.06
CA VAL A 389 44.43 -5.97 -16.36
C VAL A 389 43.18 -6.49 -17.09
N VAL A 390 42.07 -6.77 -16.39
CA VAL A 390 40.80 -7.17 -17.03
C VAL A 390 39.79 -6.01 -17.05
N TRP A 391 39.66 -5.28 -15.94
CA TRP A 391 38.88 -4.05 -15.84
C TRP A 391 39.82 -2.90 -15.46
N LEU A 392 39.94 -1.90 -16.34
CA LEU A 392 40.89 -0.80 -16.23
C LEU A 392 40.21 0.41 -15.55
N PHE A 393 39.91 0.22 -14.27
CA PHE A 393 39.06 1.10 -13.45
C PHE A 393 39.54 1.17 -11.99
N ASP A 394 38.70 1.69 -11.09
CA ASP A 394 38.87 1.76 -9.64
C ASP A 394 40.26 2.25 -9.20
N PRO A 395 40.61 3.51 -9.52
CA PRO A 395 41.83 4.15 -9.05
C PRO A 395 41.81 4.34 -7.52
N ALA A 396 43.01 4.34 -6.93
CA ALA A 396 43.31 4.95 -5.65
C ALA A 396 44.70 5.59 -5.69
N VAL A 397 44.86 6.71 -4.99
CA VAL A 397 46.08 7.53 -5.04
C VAL A 397 46.66 7.74 -3.65
N LEU A 398 47.97 7.59 -3.55
CA LEU A 398 48.78 7.97 -2.39
C LEU A 398 49.70 9.12 -2.80
N VAL A 399 49.74 10.19 -2.00
CA VAL A 399 50.91 11.07 -1.92
C VAL A 399 51.66 10.65 -0.66
N ASP A 400 52.89 10.16 -0.83
CA ASP A 400 53.72 9.67 0.28
C ASP A 400 54.39 10.84 1.03
N ASP A 401 54.97 10.58 2.20
CA ASP A 401 55.56 11.62 3.07
C ASP A 401 56.72 12.41 2.43
N ASP A 402 57.34 11.86 1.38
CA ASP A 402 58.39 12.54 0.58
C ASP A 402 57.82 13.37 -0.59
N GLY A 403 56.49 13.38 -0.77
CA GLY A 403 55.78 14.05 -1.86
C GLY A 403 55.59 13.20 -3.12
N THR A 404 56.07 11.94 -3.15
CA THR A 404 55.91 11.06 -4.30
C THR A 404 54.47 10.60 -4.46
N GLY A 405 53.92 10.75 -5.68
CA GLY A 405 52.63 10.19 -6.04
C GLY A 405 52.72 8.72 -6.47
N TYR A 406 51.74 7.91 -6.06
CA TYR A 406 51.54 6.53 -6.53
C TYR A 406 50.07 6.30 -6.84
N LEU A 407 49.78 5.70 -8.01
CA LEU A 407 48.43 5.38 -8.47
C LEU A 407 48.25 3.86 -8.54
N TYR A 408 47.25 3.36 -7.82
CA TYR A 408 46.84 1.97 -7.70
C TYR A 408 45.53 1.81 -8.46
N TYR A 409 45.33 0.70 -9.16
CA TYR A 409 44.14 0.53 -10.00
C TYR A 409 43.96 -0.91 -10.49
N GLY A 410 42.80 -1.14 -11.11
CA GLY A 410 42.55 -2.31 -11.94
C GLY A 410 41.95 -3.49 -11.17
N GLY A 411 41.28 -4.35 -11.93
CA GLY A 411 40.56 -5.49 -11.40
C GLY A 411 40.04 -6.43 -12.49
N GLY A 412 38.91 -7.05 -12.21
CA GLY A 412 38.33 -8.15 -12.98
C GLY A 412 39.06 -9.48 -12.75
N VAL A 413 38.37 -10.57 -13.07
CA VAL A 413 38.85 -11.95 -12.83
C VAL A 413 39.00 -12.69 -14.16
N PRO A 414 40.22 -13.06 -14.57
CA PRO A 414 40.43 -13.99 -15.67
C PRO A 414 39.86 -15.37 -15.33
N ALA A 415 39.15 -16.00 -16.26
CA ALA A 415 38.55 -17.31 -16.05
C ALA A 415 39.60 -18.37 -15.64
N GLY A 416 39.34 -19.11 -14.56
CA GLY A 416 40.26 -20.09 -13.99
C GLY A 416 41.38 -19.48 -13.12
N LYS A 417 41.31 -18.18 -12.80
CA LYS A 417 42.24 -17.48 -11.88
C LYS A 417 41.56 -16.87 -10.65
N GLU A 418 40.39 -17.37 -10.26
CA GLU A 418 39.54 -16.80 -9.21
C GLU A 418 40.26 -16.67 -7.85
N ASN A 419 41.26 -17.51 -7.56
CA ASN A 419 42.08 -17.42 -6.35
C ASN A 419 43.30 -16.47 -6.44
N MET A 420 43.78 -16.14 -7.65
CA MET A 420 44.90 -15.22 -7.87
C MET A 420 44.82 -14.59 -9.27
N PRO A 421 43.97 -13.56 -9.46
CA PRO A 421 43.74 -12.93 -10.76
C PRO A 421 45.01 -12.27 -11.34
N GLY A 422 45.77 -11.57 -10.51
CA GLY A 422 46.95 -10.80 -10.92
C GLY A 422 46.62 -9.53 -11.72
N THR A 423 45.43 -8.96 -11.52
CA THR A 423 44.87 -7.85 -12.32
C THR A 423 45.09 -6.46 -11.73
N SER A 424 45.35 -6.35 -10.42
CA SER A 424 45.69 -5.08 -9.75
C SER A 424 47.08 -4.55 -10.12
N ARG A 425 47.21 -3.23 -10.26
CA ARG A 425 48.45 -2.53 -10.62
C ARG A 425 48.77 -1.43 -9.63
N VAL A 426 50.06 -1.07 -9.57
CA VAL A 426 50.56 0.17 -8.96
C VAL A 426 51.61 0.78 -9.88
N VAL A 427 51.56 2.10 -10.06
CA VAL A 427 52.52 2.86 -10.86
C VAL A 427 52.92 4.13 -10.10
N LYS A 428 54.18 4.55 -10.20
CA LYS A 428 54.61 5.83 -9.68
C LYS A 428 54.13 6.96 -10.60
N LEU A 429 53.78 8.11 -10.02
CA LEU A 429 53.47 9.34 -10.73
C LEU A 429 54.69 10.27 -10.73
N LYS A 430 54.81 11.10 -11.77
CA LYS A 430 55.74 12.23 -11.75
C LYS A 430 55.28 13.29 -10.75
N ASP A 431 56.15 14.27 -10.46
CA ASP A 431 55.85 15.31 -9.48
C ASP A 431 54.60 16.13 -9.77
N ASN A 432 54.22 16.28 -11.05
CA ASN A 432 53.00 16.95 -11.51
C ASN A 432 51.71 16.14 -11.29
N MET A 433 51.78 14.91 -10.76
CA MET A 433 50.67 13.98 -10.50
C MET A 433 49.87 13.50 -11.73
N VAL A 434 49.94 14.22 -12.86
CA VAL A 434 49.15 13.97 -14.08
C VAL A 434 49.90 13.16 -15.15
N GLU A 435 51.07 12.62 -14.83
CA GLU A 435 51.85 11.74 -15.69
C GLU A 435 52.45 10.55 -14.93
N LEU A 436 52.65 9.43 -15.63
CA LEU A 436 53.31 8.24 -15.08
C LEU A 436 54.84 8.39 -15.06
N ASP A 437 55.49 7.91 -14.01
CA ASP A 437 56.95 7.82 -13.85
C ASP A 437 57.41 6.35 -13.92
N GLY A 438 57.47 5.82 -15.14
CA GLY A 438 57.90 4.45 -15.43
C GLY A 438 56.78 3.42 -15.57
N ASP A 439 57.16 2.14 -15.46
CA ASP A 439 56.28 0.99 -15.70
C ASP A 439 55.42 0.63 -14.49
N ALA A 440 54.17 0.23 -14.74
CA ALA A 440 53.27 -0.27 -13.73
C ALA A 440 53.65 -1.69 -13.27
N ALA A 441 53.76 -1.89 -11.95
CA ALA A 441 53.99 -3.17 -11.32
C ALA A 441 52.66 -3.91 -11.05
N THR A 442 52.70 -5.25 -11.04
CA THR A 442 51.54 -6.09 -10.70
C THR A 442 51.50 -6.40 -9.20
N ILE A 443 50.37 -6.13 -8.55
CA ILE A 443 50.12 -6.59 -7.17
C ILE A 443 49.51 -8.00 -7.21
N GLN A 444 50.11 -8.93 -6.49
CA GLN A 444 49.66 -10.33 -6.39
C GLN A 444 48.61 -10.49 -5.28
N ALA A 445 47.47 -9.81 -5.44
CA ALA A 445 46.38 -9.81 -4.47
C ALA A 445 45.52 -11.10 -4.57
N PRO A 446 45.43 -11.91 -3.48
CA PRO A 446 44.59 -13.11 -3.46
C PRO A 446 43.13 -12.80 -3.76
N ALA A 447 42.56 -13.47 -4.77
CA ALA A 447 41.15 -13.35 -5.13
C ALA A 447 40.61 -11.92 -5.30
N VAL A 448 41.43 -10.96 -5.77
CA VAL A 448 40.98 -9.57 -6.02
C VAL A 448 39.83 -9.48 -7.04
N PHE A 449 39.04 -8.41 -6.97
CA PHE A 449 37.93 -8.13 -7.87
C PHE A 449 37.99 -6.70 -8.41
N GLU A 450 38.00 -5.71 -7.53
CA GLU A 450 37.83 -4.28 -7.82
C GLU A 450 38.25 -3.46 -6.57
N ASP A 451 37.94 -2.16 -6.54
CA ASP A 451 38.10 -1.30 -5.35
C ASP A 451 39.53 -1.33 -4.78
N SER A 452 40.52 -0.90 -5.59
CA SER A 452 41.87 -0.69 -5.05
C SER A 452 41.84 0.42 -4.01
N GLY A 453 42.48 0.22 -2.87
CA GLY A 453 42.68 1.21 -1.82
C GLY A 453 44.15 1.24 -1.36
N ILE A 454 44.60 2.41 -0.90
CA ILE A 454 45.94 2.59 -0.33
C ILE A 454 45.88 3.56 0.83
N HIS A 455 46.58 3.24 1.91
CA HIS A 455 46.92 4.18 3.00
C HIS A 455 48.27 3.81 3.61
N LYS A 456 48.79 4.68 4.49
CA LYS A 456 50.04 4.47 5.21
C LYS A 456 49.79 4.61 6.71
N TYR A 457 50.29 3.69 7.52
CA TYR A 457 50.17 3.72 8.97
C TYR A 457 51.44 3.16 9.62
N ASN A 458 52.07 3.92 10.52
CA ASN A 458 53.34 3.57 11.18
C ASN A 458 54.39 3.02 10.20
N ASP A 459 54.78 3.83 9.21
CA ASP A 459 55.74 3.52 8.12
C ASP A 459 55.37 2.31 7.23
N THR A 460 54.23 1.65 7.47
CA THR A 460 53.75 0.50 6.69
C THR A 460 52.70 0.94 5.69
N TYR A 461 52.81 0.48 4.44
CA TYR A 461 51.86 0.74 3.35
C TYR A 461 50.81 -0.36 3.31
N TYR A 462 49.53 0.02 3.33
CA TYR A 462 48.38 -0.88 3.36
C TYR A 462 47.65 -0.83 2.02
N TYR A 463 47.90 -1.81 1.14
CA TYR A 463 47.07 -2.02 -0.05
C TYR A 463 45.82 -2.82 0.34
N THR A 464 44.65 -2.25 0.07
CA THR A 464 43.36 -2.85 0.38
C THR A 464 42.56 -3.07 -0.91
N TYR A 465 41.67 -4.07 -0.91
CA TYR A 465 40.92 -4.43 -2.13
C TYR A 465 39.63 -5.21 -1.86
N CYS A 466 38.64 -5.10 -2.74
CA CYS A 466 37.45 -5.96 -2.71
C CYS A 466 37.74 -7.36 -3.27
N SER A 467 37.37 -8.41 -2.54
CA SER A 467 37.55 -9.82 -2.94
C SER A 467 36.39 -10.35 -3.79
N ASN A 468 36.69 -11.20 -4.78
CA ASN A 468 35.70 -11.63 -5.76
C ASN A 468 34.70 -12.67 -5.24
N TRP A 469 33.60 -12.79 -5.97
CA TRP A 469 32.41 -13.56 -5.64
C TRP A 469 32.56 -15.09 -5.66
N ASN A 470 33.65 -15.65 -6.20
CA ASN A 470 33.74 -17.09 -6.49
C ASN A 470 35.16 -17.66 -6.25
N ASN A 471 35.72 -17.41 -5.08
CA ASN A 471 37.06 -17.89 -4.70
C ASN A 471 37.02 -18.92 -3.56
N THR A 472 38.17 -19.54 -3.34
CA THR A 472 38.49 -20.43 -2.21
C THR A 472 39.80 -19.99 -1.51
N ALA A 473 40.19 -18.72 -1.67
CA ALA A 473 41.47 -18.17 -1.21
C ALA A 473 41.50 -17.82 0.30
N GLY A 474 40.36 -17.90 0.98
CA GLY A 474 40.21 -17.54 2.40
C GLY A 474 39.78 -16.10 2.67
N THR A 475 39.68 -15.27 1.62
CA THR A 475 39.24 -13.86 1.66
C THR A 475 37.75 -13.67 1.94
N GLY A 476 36.94 -14.73 1.79
CA GLY A 476 35.49 -14.62 1.70
C GLY A 476 35.05 -14.00 0.36
N ILE A 477 33.85 -13.44 0.31
CA ILE A 477 33.23 -12.92 -0.93
C ILE A 477 32.81 -11.45 -0.73
N ALA A 478 33.17 -10.57 -1.67
CA ALA A 478 32.87 -9.13 -1.64
C ALA A 478 33.22 -8.46 -0.29
N ASN A 479 34.33 -8.89 0.31
CA ASN A 479 34.93 -8.39 1.54
C ASN A 479 36.14 -7.51 1.22
N ILE A 480 36.37 -6.45 1.99
CA ILE A 480 37.57 -5.63 1.92
C ILE A 480 38.73 -6.36 2.62
N CYS A 481 39.71 -6.72 1.81
CA CYS A 481 40.91 -7.43 2.17
C CYS A 481 42.09 -6.48 2.40
N VAL A 482 43.06 -6.93 3.19
CA VAL A 482 44.24 -6.13 3.58
C VAL A 482 45.53 -6.83 3.18
N MET A 483 46.47 -6.06 2.62
CA MET A 483 47.86 -6.45 2.44
C MET A 483 48.80 -5.33 2.89
N THR A 484 49.93 -5.68 3.50
CA THR A 484 50.95 -4.70 3.94
C THR A 484 52.26 -4.84 3.16
N SER A 485 52.96 -3.74 2.97
CA SER A 485 54.32 -3.67 2.43
C SER A 485 55.14 -2.61 3.18
N ASP A 486 56.45 -2.76 3.21
CA ASP A 486 57.39 -1.74 3.71
C ASP A 486 57.86 -0.79 2.56
N ASN A 487 57.20 -0.87 1.38
CA ASN A 487 57.43 -0.08 0.17
C ASN A 487 56.10 0.08 -0.61
N PRO A 488 55.77 1.27 -1.16
CA PRO A 488 54.48 1.52 -1.82
C PRO A 488 54.25 0.67 -3.08
N MET A 489 55.30 0.30 -3.82
CA MET A 489 55.18 -0.58 -5.00
C MET A 489 55.26 -2.08 -4.67
N GLY A 490 55.24 -2.44 -3.37
CA GLY A 490 55.31 -3.82 -2.90
C GLY A 490 56.73 -4.36 -2.69
N PRO A 491 56.91 -5.68 -2.48
CA PRO A 491 55.88 -6.72 -2.55
C PRO A 491 54.94 -6.74 -1.34
N PHE A 492 53.64 -6.70 -1.60
CA PHE A 492 52.59 -6.75 -0.58
C PHE A 492 52.36 -8.17 -0.04
N THR A 493 52.11 -8.28 1.26
CA THR A 493 51.79 -9.53 1.98
C THR A 493 50.38 -9.46 2.58
N TYR A 494 49.54 -10.45 2.29
CA TYR A 494 48.14 -10.51 2.78
C TYR A 494 48.07 -10.69 4.31
N GLN A 495 47.19 -9.91 4.96
CA GLN A 495 47.00 -9.88 6.41
C GLN A 495 45.60 -10.31 6.88
N GLY A 496 44.57 -10.20 6.02
CA GLY A 496 43.21 -10.62 6.39
C GLY A 496 42.10 -9.80 5.74
N ILE A 497 40.99 -9.69 6.47
CA ILE A 497 39.76 -8.97 6.09
C ILE A 497 39.55 -7.84 7.09
N ALA A 498 39.47 -6.59 6.61
CA ALA A 498 39.12 -5.44 7.44
C ALA A 498 37.60 -5.29 7.57
N PHE A 499 36.85 -5.48 6.48
CA PHE A 499 35.40 -5.25 6.43
C PHE A 499 34.71 -6.32 5.60
N GLU A 500 33.60 -6.86 6.12
CA GLU A 500 32.82 -7.89 5.41
C GLU A 500 31.72 -7.27 4.53
N ASN A 501 31.19 -8.04 3.57
CA ASN A 501 30.12 -7.57 2.69
C ASN A 501 28.90 -7.01 3.48
N GLN A 502 28.36 -5.88 3.02
CA GLN A 502 27.41 -5.08 3.82
C GLN A 502 26.08 -5.79 4.09
N ASN A 503 25.76 -6.83 3.31
CA ASN A 503 24.64 -7.74 3.58
C ASN A 503 24.70 -8.35 4.98
N LYS A 504 25.91 -8.57 5.53
CA LYS A 504 26.10 -9.07 6.91
C LYS A 504 25.54 -8.13 7.97
N PHE A 505 25.61 -6.81 7.73
CA PHE A 505 25.20 -5.78 8.69
C PHE A 505 23.77 -5.28 8.44
N PHE A 506 23.41 -5.07 7.17
CA PHE A 506 22.14 -4.42 6.81
C PHE A 506 21.10 -5.38 6.22
N GLY A 507 21.42 -6.65 5.93
CA GLY A 507 20.50 -7.58 5.25
C GLY A 507 20.16 -7.17 3.81
N ILE A 508 21.02 -6.35 3.21
CA ILE A 508 21.10 -5.97 1.80
C ILE A 508 22.56 -5.60 1.50
N GLY A 509 23.06 -5.89 0.31
CA GLY A 509 24.45 -5.63 -0.08
C GLY A 509 24.67 -5.88 -1.57
N GLY A 510 25.85 -5.52 -2.07
CA GLY A 510 26.23 -5.67 -3.47
C GLY A 510 27.74 -5.78 -3.60
N ASN A 511 28.34 -5.09 -4.58
CA ASN A 511 29.76 -4.79 -4.51
C ASN A 511 30.13 -4.03 -3.24
N ASN A 512 31.42 -3.96 -2.94
CA ASN A 512 31.97 -3.31 -1.77
C ASN A 512 33.09 -2.39 -2.28
N HIS A 513 32.99 -1.10 -1.96
CA HIS A 513 34.00 -0.10 -2.31
C HIS A 513 34.20 0.84 -1.13
N HIS A 514 35.45 1.22 -0.87
CA HIS A 514 35.86 1.91 0.34
C HIS A 514 36.96 2.98 0.11
N CYS A 515 37.30 3.70 1.18
CA CYS A 515 38.55 4.46 1.28
C CYS A 515 38.96 4.56 2.76
N PHE A 516 40.26 4.41 3.05
CA PHE A 516 40.84 4.68 4.36
C PHE A 516 41.40 6.11 4.40
N PHE A 517 41.17 6.84 5.49
CA PHE A 517 41.67 8.21 5.63
C PHE A 517 41.80 8.62 7.11
N ASP A 518 42.59 9.65 7.37
CA ASP A 518 42.81 10.20 8.72
C ASP A 518 42.08 11.53 8.89
N PHE A 519 41.51 11.77 10.06
CA PHE A 519 40.85 13.04 10.41
C PHE A 519 40.99 13.34 11.91
N ASN A 520 41.42 14.56 12.27
CA ASN A 520 41.55 15.01 13.66
C ASN A 520 42.30 14.02 14.59
N GLY A 521 43.31 13.31 14.08
CA GLY A 521 44.12 12.35 14.85
C GLY A 521 43.44 10.99 15.11
N LYS A 522 42.40 10.65 14.33
CA LYS A 522 41.76 9.33 14.28
C LYS A 522 41.77 8.80 12.85
N HIS A 523 41.68 7.48 12.72
CA HIS A 523 41.64 6.76 11.45
C HIS A 523 40.20 6.36 11.11
N TYR A 524 39.81 6.44 9.84
CA TYR A 524 38.45 6.21 9.38
C TYR A 524 38.40 5.45 8.06
N PHE A 525 37.22 4.91 7.78
CA PHE A 525 36.90 4.07 6.63
C PHE A 525 35.54 4.50 6.07
N THR A 526 35.51 5.15 4.90
CA THR A 526 34.28 5.29 4.12
C THR A 526 34.01 4.01 3.36
N TYR A 527 32.73 3.68 3.17
CA TYR A 527 32.26 2.57 2.34
C TYR A 527 30.84 2.84 1.87
N HIS A 528 30.38 2.21 0.80
CA HIS A 528 28.96 2.31 0.40
C HIS A 528 28.12 1.13 0.91
N ALA A 529 26.82 1.36 1.12
CA ALA A 529 25.82 0.33 1.40
C ALA A 529 24.45 0.70 0.80
N GLN A 530 23.60 -0.28 0.50
CA GLN A 530 22.31 -0.07 -0.19
C GLN A 530 21.17 0.35 0.77
N THR A 531 21.47 1.19 1.77
CA THR A 531 20.54 1.46 2.88
C THR A 531 19.36 2.34 2.51
N VAL A 532 19.54 3.35 1.65
CA VAL A 532 18.44 4.20 1.18
C VAL A 532 17.54 3.41 0.23
N THR A 533 18.11 2.60 -0.66
CA THR A 533 17.39 1.68 -1.57
C THR A 533 16.46 0.75 -0.81
N LYS A 534 16.93 0.21 0.32
CA LYS A 534 16.13 -0.59 1.25
C LYS A 534 15.05 0.21 1.98
N ALA A 535 15.32 1.47 2.36
CA ALA A 535 14.36 2.34 3.02
C ALA A 535 13.20 2.74 2.09
N LEU A 536 13.52 3.06 0.83
CA LEU A 536 12.56 3.33 -0.26
C LEU A 536 11.83 2.05 -0.76
N GLY A 537 12.18 0.87 -0.25
CA GLY A 537 11.55 -0.40 -0.63
C GLY A 537 11.79 -0.82 -2.07
N ILE A 538 12.83 -0.29 -2.73
CA ILE A 538 13.17 -0.62 -4.12
C ILE A 538 13.47 -2.13 -4.22
N PRO A 539 12.83 -2.90 -5.11
CA PRO A 539 13.00 -4.36 -5.15
C PRO A 539 14.43 -4.79 -5.47
N SER A 540 15.03 -5.59 -4.58
CA SER A 540 16.43 -6.06 -4.71
C SER A 540 16.71 -7.02 -5.87
N LYS A 541 15.65 -7.47 -6.59
CA LYS A 541 15.78 -8.19 -7.87
C LYS A 541 15.87 -7.25 -9.08
N VAL A 542 15.83 -5.94 -8.88
CA VAL A 542 15.69 -4.95 -9.95
C VAL A 542 16.74 -3.84 -9.86
N GLN A 543 17.30 -3.49 -8.70
CA GLN A 543 18.43 -2.54 -8.64
C GLN A 543 19.32 -2.58 -7.40
N VAL A 544 20.53 -2.02 -7.58
CA VAL A 544 21.60 -1.85 -6.60
C VAL A 544 22.09 -0.39 -6.59
N TYR A 545 21.28 0.52 -6.05
CA TYR A 545 21.73 1.89 -5.74
C TYR A 545 22.38 1.94 -4.36
N ARG A 546 23.33 2.86 -4.18
CA ARG A 546 24.27 2.82 -3.07
C ARG A 546 24.34 4.17 -2.34
N SER A 547 24.67 4.11 -1.06
CA SER A 547 24.71 5.26 -0.16
C SER A 547 25.95 5.18 0.71
N THR A 548 26.73 6.26 0.77
CA THR A 548 27.97 6.30 1.56
C THR A 548 27.72 6.27 3.06
N HIS A 549 28.55 5.51 3.75
CA HIS A 549 28.66 5.33 5.19
C HIS A 549 30.13 5.58 5.61
N ILE A 550 30.36 5.76 6.91
CA ILE A 550 31.68 5.86 7.53
C ILE A 550 31.75 4.98 8.79
N GLN A 551 32.95 4.51 9.15
CA GLN A 551 33.30 4.05 10.50
C GLN A 551 34.69 4.50 10.93
N GLU A 552 34.94 4.46 12.24
CA GLU A 552 36.28 4.59 12.84
C GLU A 552 37.06 3.27 12.69
N VAL A 553 38.39 3.37 12.55
CA VAL A 553 39.31 2.26 12.30
C VAL A 553 40.24 2.07 13.48
N GLU A 554 40.33 0.83 13.98
CA GLU A 554 41.31 0.42 14.96
C GLU A 554 42.29 -0.61 14.35
N TYR A 555 43.58 -0.29 14.35
CA TYR A 555 44.64 -1.27 14.09
C TYR A 555 44.88 -2.15 15.33
N ASP A 556 45.33 -3.39 15.14
CA ASP A 556 45.76 -4.24 16.25
C ASP A 556 47.19 -3.92 16.71
N THR A 557 47.55 -4.49 17.85
CA THR A 557 48.82 -4.38 18.56
C THR A 557 50.04 -4.94 17.81
N ASP A 558 49.83 -5.62 16.68
CA ASP A 558 50.90 -6.06 15.78
C ASP A 558 51.35 -4.97 14.77
N GLY A 559 50.58 -3.88 14.64
CA GLY A 559 50.82 -2.80 13.69
C GLY A 559 50.71 -3.19 12.21
N LYS A 560 50.08 -4.34 11.90
CA LYS A 560 49.91 -4.87 10.52
C LYS A 560 48.50 -5.40 10.23
N THR A 561 47.69 -5.73 11.23
CA THR A 561 46.27 -6.11 11.07
C THR A 561 45.32 -4.99 11.47
N ILE A 562 44.18 -4.94 10.80
CA ILE A 562 43.06 -4.02 11.10
C ILE A 562 42.00 -4.84 11.83
N LYS A 563 41.46 -4.34 12.94
CA LYS A 563 40.38 -5.03 13.67
C LYS A 563 39.10 -5.04 12.82
N PRO A 564 38.25 -6.08 12.90
CA PRO A 564 37.05 -6.18 12.07
C PRO A 564 36.12 -4.96 12.20
N ILE A 565 36.04 -4.18 11.13
CA ILE A 565 35.16 -3.03 11.00
C ILE A 565 33.72 -3.55 10.85
N ILE A 566 32.79 -2.95 11.60
CA ILE A 566 31.39 -3.39 11.69
C ILE A 566 30.50 -2.28 11.11
N GLY A 567 29.69 -2.57 10.09
CA GLY A 567 28.74 -1.59 9.56
C GLY A 567 27.61 -1.29 10.54
N THR A 568 27.31 -0.01 10.80
CA THR A 568 26.21 0.43 11.68
C THR A 568 25.47 1.63 11.09
N TYR A 569 24.22 1.87 11.53
CA TYR A 569 23.47 3.09 11.17
C TYR A 569 23.86 4.27 12.08
N GLU A 570 24.31 3.95 13.29
CA GLU A 570 24.82 4.89 14.28
C GLU A 570 25.99 5.69 13.71
N GLY A 571 26.92 5.04 13.01
CA GLY A 571 28.11 5.66 12.42
C GLY A 571 29.12 6.14 13.46
N VAL A 572 29.94 7.11 13.07
CA VAL A 572 30.92 7.77 13.96
C VAL A 572 30.26 8.89 14.77
N ASP A 573 30.75 9.12 15.99
CA ASP A 573 30.32 10.26 16.81
C ASP A 573 30.84 11.60 16.25
N GLN A 574 30.02 12.65 16.35
CA GLN A 574 30.39 13.99 15.88
C GLN A 574 31.62 14.53 16.63
N THR A 575 32.69 14.86 15.91
CA THR A 575 34.04 15.08 16.45
C THR A 575 34.25 16.48 17.04
N GLN A 576 33.49 17.48 16.60
CA GLN A 576 33.49 18.84 17.16
C GLN A 576 32.11 19.48 17.05
N ASN A 577 31.90 20.60 17.73
CA ASN A 577 30.64 21.36 17.66
C ASN A 577 30.63 22.29 16.43
N LEU A 578 29.44 22.56 15.89
CA LEU A 578 29.25 23.52 14.80
C LEU A 578 29.16 24.96 15.35
N ASP A 579 29.86 25.91 14.73
CA ASP A 579 29.77 27.35 15.06
C ASP A 579 28.56 27.99 14.35
N PRO A 580 27.56 28.54 15.08
CA PRO A 580 26.42 29.21 14.47
C PRO A 580 26.69 30.64 14.00
N TYR A 581 27.84 31.24 14.33
CA TYR A 581 28.07 32.68 14.16
C TYR A 581 28.76 33.06 12.83
N THR A 582 29.10 32.08 11.99
CA THR A 582 29.54 32.28 10.60
C THR A 582 28.39 32.08 9.61
N ARG A 583 28.63 32.32 8.31
CA ARG A 583 27.78 31.75 7.25
C ARG A 583 27.83 30.22 7.37
N VAL A 584 26.66 29.58 7.31
CA VAL A 584 26.50 28.13 7.23
C VAL A 584 25.50 27.85 6.11
N GLU A 585 25.89 27.07 5.10
CA GLU A 585 25.03 26.78 3.96
C GLU A 585 23.81 25.96 4.40
N ALA A 586 22.65 26.16 3.77
CA ALA A 586 21.42 25.44 4.10
C ALA A 586 21.57 23.93 3.85
N GLU A 587 22.33 23.55 2.83
CA GLU A 587 22.74 22.18 2.50
C GLU A 587 23.83 21.61 3.43
N THR A 588 24.27 22.34 4.46
CA THR A 588 25.03 21.77 5.58
C THR A 588 24.07 21.07 6.53
N ILE A 589 23.87 19.78 6.28
CA ILE A 589 22.78 19.00 6.89
C ILE A 589 23.33 17.91 7.81
N GLY A 590 22.91 17.95 9.08
CA GLY A 590 22.99 16.82 10.01
C GLY A 590 21.94 15.77 9.66
N TRP A 591 20.68 16.18 9.56
CA TRP A 591 19.55 15.38 9.08
C TRP A 591 18.40 16.31 8.63
N ALA A 592 17.47 15.81 7.82
CA ALA A 592 16.38 16.61 7.25
C ALA A 592 15.13 15.75 7.00
N LYS A 593 14.06 16.34 6.44
CA LYS A 593 12.82 15.68 6.01
C LYS A 593 12.31 16.30 4.71
N GLY A 594 11.93 15.49 3.71
CA GLY A 594 11.16 15.86 2.51
C GLY A 594 11.90 16.68 1.43
N ILE A 595 12.91 17.44 1.85
CA ILE A 595 13.74 18.29 0.99
C ILE A 595 14.67 17.49 0.06
N THR A 596 15.19 18.20 -0.94
CA THR A 596 16.41 17.84 -1.68
C THR A 596 17.32 19.06 -1.84
N THR A 597 18.41 18.94 -2.60
CA THR A 597 19.31 20.06 -2.94
C THR A 597 19.43 20.24 -4.45
N ALA A 598 19.73 21.47 -4.90
CA ALA A 598 20.04 21.80 -6.29
C ALA A 598 21.18 22.83 -6.38
N ASP A 599 21.68 23.10 -7.58
CA ASP A 599 22.64 24.18 -7.84
C ASP A 599 21.99 25.54 -7.56
N CYS A 600 22.72 26.46 -6.92
CA CYS A 600 22.20 27.79 -6.55
C CYS A 600 22.80 28.90 -7.41
N GLU A 601 21.98 29.92 -7.69
CA GLU A 601 22.35 31.09 -8.50
C GLU A 601 23.13 32.17 -7.71
N GLU A 602 23.20 32.04 -6.38
CA GLU A 602 23.92 32.93 -5.47
C GLU A 602 25.35 32.42 -5.20
N THR A 603 26.26 33.33 -4.82
CA THR A 603 27.71 33.00 -4.71
C THR A 603 28.02 32.06 -3.55
N GLY A 604 28.78 31.00 -3.82
CA GLY A 604 29.23 30.04 -2.80
C GLY A 604 30.26 30.62 -1.83
N SER A 605 30.41 30.01 -0.65
CA SER A 605 31.35 30.46 0.39
C SER A 605 32.78 29.92 0.23
N MET A 606 32.96 28.82 -0.50
CA MET A 606 34.27 28.22 -0.78
C MET A 606 34.79 28.55 -2.18
N VAL A 607 33.89 28.64 -3.17
CA VAL A 607 34.16 29.05 -4.55
C VAL A 607 32.95 29.84 -5.03
N ASP A 608 33.16 31.09 -5.47
CA ASP A 608 32.07 32.01 -5.86
C ASP A 608 31.08 31.38 -6.86
N SER A 609 31.57 30.54 -7.77
CA SER A 609 30.80 29.88 -8.84
C SER A 609 30.28 28.48 -8.50
N ILE A 610 30.41 27.99 -7.27
CA ILE A 610 29.94 26.66 -6.85
C ILE A 610 29.20 26.81 -5.52
N ASN A 611 27.88 26.74 -5.58
CA ASN A 611 26.97 26.84 -4.45
C ASN A 611 25.82 25.84 -4.63
N GLN A 612 25.18 25.41 -3.54
CA GLN A 612 23.92 24.67 -3.62
C GLN A 612 22.81 25.46 -2.89
N LYS A 613 21.59 24.94 -2.99
CA LYS A 613 20.42 25.39 -2.25
C LYS A 613 19.59 24.20 -1.80
N VAL A 614 18.89 24.35 -0.69
CA VAL A 614 17.85 23.42 -0.27
C VAL A 614 16.54 23.81 -0.97
N THR A 615 15.90 22.83 -1.61
CA THR A 615 14.69 23.03 -2.43
C THR A 615 13.72 21.86 -2.27
N ASP A 616 12.59 21.88 -2.99
CA ASP A 616 11.41 21.03 -2.78
C ASP A 616 10.82 21.10 -1.36
N ILE A 617 10.85 22.28 -0.74
CA ILE A 617 10.39 22.51 0.62
C ILE A 617 8.85 22.63 0.67
N THR A 618 8.18 21.78 1.45
CA THR A 618 6.73 21.78 1.67
C THR A 618 6.33 21.89 3.17
N ASP A 619 5.03 21.80 3.50
CA ASP A 619 4.54 22.03 4.86
C ASP A 619 4.99 20.93 5.85
N GLY A 620 5.68 21.34 6.92
CA GLY A 620 6.24 20.45 7.93
C GLY A 620 7.54 19.75 7.50
N ASP A 621 8.20 20.19 6.43
CA ASP A 621 9.57 19.81 6.10
C ASP A 621 10.60 20.60 6.91
N TYR A 622 11.82 20.09 7.02
CA TYR A 622 12.89 20.75 7.76
C TYR A 622 14.28 20.30 7.31
N ILE A 623 15.25 21.19 7.52
CA ILE A 623 16.67 20.84 7.67
C ILE A 623 17.11 21.03 9.12
N ALA A 624 18.15 20.33 9.54
CA ALA A 624 18.69 20.43 10.88
C ALA A 624 20.18 20.09 10.95
N VAL A 625 20.85 20.65 11.95
CA VAL A 625 22.27 20.44 12.27
C VAL A 625 22.46 20.00 13.73
N SER A 626 23.51 19.22 13.99
CA SER A 626 23.80 18.69 15.33
C SER A 626 24.87 19.47 16.08
N LYS A 627 24.73 19.53 17.41
CA LYS A 627 25.66 20.17 18.38
C LYS A 627 26.16 21.57 17.97
N THR A 628 25.24 22.44 17.57
CA THR A 628 25.51 23.87 17.37
C THR A 628 25.87 24.54 18.70
N ALA A 629 27.02 25.19 18.78
CA ALA A 629 27.56 25.79 20.01
C ALA A 629 27.32 27.31 20.09
N PHE A 630 26.21 27.69 20.72
CA PHE A 630 25.90 29.08 21.05
C PHE A 630 26.72 29.65 22.22
N GLY A 631 27.23 28.78 23.10
CA GLY A 631 27.98 29.19 24.30
C GLY A 631 27.12 29.91 25.35
N ASP A 632 27.75 30.40 26.42
CA ASP A 632 27.04 30.89 27.61
C ASP A 632 26.29 32.22 27.40
N GLU A 633 26.82 33.11 26.54
CA GLU A 633 26.17 34.38 26.17
C GLU A 633 24.95 34.16 25.27
N GLY A 634 25.04 33.17 24.38
CA GLY A 634 24.01 32.80 23.44
C GLY A 634 23.85 33.72 22.23
N ALA A 635 22.94 33.33 21.33
CA ALA A 635 22.51 34.15 20.20
C ALA A 635 21.30 35.03 20.59
N LYS A 636 21.25 36.24 20.02
CA LYS A 636 20.12 37.18 20.12
C LYS A 636 19.31 37.27 18.83
N SER A 637 19.91 36.99 17.67
CA SER A 637 19.21 36.96 16.39
C SER A 637 19.67 35.82 15.48
N PHE A 638 18.85 35.56 14.46
CA PHE A 638 19.07 34.61 13.37
C PHE A 638 18.72 35.27 12.04
N THR A 639 19.51 34.98 11.02
CA THR A 639 19.33 35.44 9.64
C THR A 639 19.47 34.26 8.69
N MET A 640 18.64 34.23 7.64
CA MET A 640 18.74 33.28 6.53
C MET A 640 18.55 33.97 5.19
N LYS A 641 19.29 33.55 4.16
CA LYS A 641 19.06 33.96 2.77
C LYS A 641 18.17 32.92 2.08
N ALA A 642 17.06 33.38 1.49
CA ALA A 642 16.03 32.52 0.93
C ALA A 642 15.27 33.17 -0.24
N LYS A 643 14.63 32.35 -1.06
CA LYS A 643 13.80 32.74 -2.20
C LYS A 643 12.36 32.26 -1.98
N ALA A 644 11.38 33.14 -2.17
CA ALA A 644 9.96 32.79 -2.07
C ALA A 644 9.42 32.30 -3.42
N LEU A 645 8.78 31.13 -3.45
CA LEU A 645 8.26 30.52 -4.68
C LEU A 645 6.76 30.80 -4.85
N SER A 646 5.86 29.97 -4.29
CA SER A 646 4.40 30.17 -4.39
C SER A 646 3.70 30.54 -3.08
N GLY A 647 4.29 30.17 -1.94
CA GLY A 647 3.57 30.10 -0.68
C GLY A 647 4.24 30.88 0.43
N GLY A 648 3.53 31.84 1.00
CA GLY A 648 3.93 32.47 2.26
C GLY A 648 4.01 31.41 3.36
N CYS A 649 5.14 31.32 4.04
CA CYS A 649 5.44 30.28 5.01
C CYS A 649 6.22 30.85 6.21
N ASN A 650 6.26 30.09 7.30
CA ASN A 650 7.05 30.42 8.49
C ASN A 650 8.14 29.37 8.68
N VAL A 651 9.39 29.83 8.77
CA VAL A 651 10.55 29.02 9.16
C VAL A 651 10.70 29.13 10.67
N ASP A 652 10.25 28.09 11.37
CA ASP A 652 10.33 27.99 12.82
C ASP A 652 11.65 27.39 13.27
N ILE A 653 12.33 28.10 14.16
CA ILE A 653 13.64 27.71 14.66
C ILE A 653 13.44 26.99 15.99
N TYR A 654 13.72 25.68 16.02
CA TYR A 654 13.64 24.85 17.22
C TYR A 654 15.02 24.33 17.65
N LEU A 655 15.21 24.21 18.96
CA LEU A 655 16.30 23.44 19.56
C LEU A 655 15.83 22.04 19.95
N ASP A 656 16.75 21.07 19.83
CA ASP A 656 16.67 19.66 20.25
C ASP A 656 15.64 18.76 19.53
N ALA A 657 14.51 19.29 19.07
CA ALA A 657 13.52 18.55 18.26
C ALA A 657 12.60 19.49 17.44
N PRO A 658 12.05 19.06 16.28
CA PRO A 658 11.37 19.93 15.31
C PRO A 658 9.91 20.29 15.69
N ASN A 659 9.58 20.38 16.98
CA ASN A 659 8.21 20.68 17.44
C ASN A 659 8.17 21.12 18.92
N ALA A 660 7.16 21.90 19.29
CA ALA A 660 6.97 22.42 20.64
C ALA A 660 6.60 21.36 21.71
N ASP A 661 6.30 20.12 21.32
CA ASP A 661 5.96 19.01 22.23
C ASP A 661 7.22 18.31 22.78
N SER A 662 8.38 18.52 22.14
CA SER A 662 9.65 17.85 22.48
C SER A 662 10.91 18.73 22.38
N GLY A 663 10.87 19.82 21.62
CA GLY A 663 11.95 20.80 21.46
C GLY A 663 11.53 22.22 21.84
N LYS A 664 12.46 23.16 21.79
CA LYS A 664 12.26 24.56 22.21
C LYS A 664 12.27 25.50 21.01
N LYS A 665 11.11 26.08 20.65
CA LYS A 665 11.07 27.19 19.68
C LYS A 665 11.82 28.38 20.26
N ILE A 666 12.80 28.91 19.52
CA ILE A 666 13.60 30.08 19.91
C ILE A 666 13.30 31.31 19.06
N GLY A 667 12.84 31.13 17.82
CA GLY A 667 12.52 32.21 16.86
C GLY A 667 11.61 31.72 15.73
N SER A 668 11.29 32.63 14.81
CA SER A 668 10.44 32.37 13.64
C SER A 668 10.65 33.46 12.59
N ILE A 669 10.78 33.07 11.32
CA ILE A 669 10.85 33.99 10.17
C ILE A 669 9.62 33.76 9.30
N THR A 670 8.94 34.82 8.89
CA THR A 670 7.87 34.75 7.88
C THR A 670 8.42 35.13 6.51
N ILE A 671 8.31 34.20 5.56
CA ILE A 671 8.56 34.39 4.13
C ILE A 671 7.24 34.84 3.49
N PRO A 672 7.20 35.93 2.70
CA PRO A 672 5.98 36.45 2.11
C PRO A 672 5.44 35.55 0.99
N VAL A 673 4.13 35.66 0.71
CA VAL A 673 3.52 35.07 -0.48
C VAL A 673 4.12 35.69 -1.74
N ASN A 674 4.51 34.86 -2.69
CA ASN A 674 4.84 35.23 -4.07
C ASN A 674 3.85 34.51 -4.99
N ASN A 675 3.24 35.20 -5.96
CA ASN A 675 2.04 34.71 -6.66
C ASN A 675 2.33 33.68 -7.78
N ALA A 676 3.34 32.82 -7.61
CA ALA A 676 3.62 31.73 -8.54
C ALA A 676 2.73 30.50 -8.25
N ALA A 677 2.48 29.66 -9.26
CA ALA A 677 1.64 28.47 -9.15
C ALA A 677 2.44 27.19 -8.82
N GLU A 678 3.49 27.31 -8.00
CA GLU A 678 4.37 26.21 -7.61
C GLU A 678 3.84 25.39 -6.44
N LYS A 679 4.25 24.12 -6.35
CA LYS A 679 4.01 23.26 -5.16
C LYS A 679 4.97 23.56 -4.00
N ASN A 680 6.16 24.05 -4.32
CA ASN A 680 7.25 24.30 -3.37
C ASN A 680 7.08 25.69 -2.74
N LEU A 681 7.26 25.80 -1.41
CA LEU A 681 7.05 27.06 -0.68
C LEU A 681 8.19 28.06 -0.91
N MET A 682 9.43 27.57 -0.81
CA MET A 682 10.64 28.40 -0.81
C MET A 682 11.90 27.59 -1.20
N GLU A 683 13.00 28.30 -1.44
CA GLU A 683 14.36 27.76 -1.49
C GLU A 683 15.25 28.45 -0.43
N MET A 684 16.28 27.76 0.07
CA MET A 684 17.21 28.26 1.10
C MET A 684 18.66 28.17 0.61
N ASP A 685 19.43 29.26 0.78
CA ASP A 685 20.84 29.41 0.39
C ASP A 685 21.75 29.23 1.62
N TYR A 686 21.75 30.18 2.56
CA TYR A 686 22.50 30.04 3.82
C TYR A 686 21.75 30.56 5.04
N TRP A 687 22.30 30.29 6.22
CA TRP A 687 21.87 30.87 7.49
C TRP A 687 23.06 31.23 8.40
N LYS A 688 22.79 32.02 9.44
CA LYS A 688 23.72 32.43 10.50
C LYS A 688 22.96 32.92 11.74
N PHE A 689 23.55 32.84 12.92
CA PHE A 689 23.10 33.54 14.12
C PHE A 689 24.03 34.72 14.43
N ALA A 690 23.56 35.66 15.25
CA ALA A 690 24.39 36.74 15.77
C ALA A 690 24.18 36.96 17.28
N LYS A 691 25.21 37.53 17.92
CA LYS A 691 25.18 37.96 19.33
C LYS A 691 24.49 39.32 19.53
N ASP A 692 24.09 39.99 18.46
CA ASP A 692 23.37 41.26 18.48
C ASP A 692 21.91 41.09 18.06
N ASP A 693 21.07 42.05 18.41
CA ASP A 693 19.65 42.04 18.05
C ASP A 693 19.49 42.14 16.53
N ALA A 694 18.40 41.60 16.00
CA ALA A 694 18.21 41.47 14.56
C ALA A 694 18.19 42.85 13.88
N ALA A 695 19.11 43.05 12.94
CA ALA A 695 18.89 44.01 11.87
C ALA A 695 17.58 43.65 11.17
N GLY A 696 16.71 44.63 10.95
CA GLY A 696 15.47 44.43 10.18
C GLY A 696 15.80 43.93 8.78
N THR A 697 14.83 43.23 8.14
CA THR A 697 14.96 42.65 6.79
C THR A 697 15.70 43.60 5.87
N ALA A 698 16.87 43.18 5.38
CA ALA A 698 17.67 44.01 4.51
C ALA A 698 16.92 44.18 3.18
N ASP A 699 16.56 45.42 2.84
CA ASP A 699 16.02 45.73 1.52
C ASP A 699 17.16 45.68 0.52
N ASP A 700 17.47 44.46 0.05
CA ASP A 700 18.46 44.25 -1.00
C ASP A 700 17.98 44.98 -2.25
N THR A 701 18.65 46.09 -2.55
CA THR A 701 18.33 46.99 -3.67
C THR A 701 18.73 46.43 -5.04
N THR A 702 19.29 45.22 -5.09
CA THR A 702 19.47 44.48 -6.34
C THR A 702 18.14 43.89 -6.84
N ALA A 703 18.13 43.41 -8.08
CA ALA A 703 16.97 42.74 -8.67
C ALA A 703 16.92 41.23 -8.34
N SER A 704 17.57 40.76 -7.27
CA SER A 704 17.56 39.34 -6.90
C SER A 704 16.21 38.94 -6.29
N GLU A 705 15.78 37.71 -6.58
CA GLU A 705 14.62 37.07 -5.95
C GLU A 705 14.97 36.48 -4.57
N TRP A 706 16.27 36.39 -4.26
CA TRP A 706 16.80 35.96 -2.96
C TRP A 706 16.93 37.14 -1.99
N LYS A 707 16.54 36.96 -0.73
CA LYS A 707 16.61 38.00 0.31
C LYS A 707 17.08 37.46 1.66
N GLU A 708 17.78 38.30 2.44
CA GLU A 708 18.06 38.02 3.85
C GLU A 708 16.84 38.35 4.72
N TYR A 709 16.29 37.32 5.37
CA TYR A 709 15.25 37.43 6.39
C TYR A 709 15.88 37.25 7.78
N SER A 710 15.47 38.07 8.74
CA SER A 710 16.04 38.08 10.10
C SER A 710 14.96 38.06 11.18
N CYS A 711 15.24 37.40 12.30
CA CYS A 711 14.40 37.44 13.51
C CYS A 711 15.23 37.49 14.79
N ASN A 712 14.65 38.02 15.87
CA ASN A 712 15.22 37.87 17.21
C ASN A 712 14.96 36.44 17.72
N VAL A 713 15.95 35.84 18.37
CA VAL A 713 15.88 34.52 19.01
C VAL A 713 16.08 34.63 20.52
N THR A 714 15.50 33.71 21.30
CA THR A 714 15.53 33.80 22.77
C THR A 714 16.05 32.54 23.47
N GLY A 715 17.19 32.71 24.17
CA GLY A 715 17.80 31.65 24.99
C GLY A 715 18.35 30.49 24.16
N ALA A 716 18.95 30.77 23.01
CA ALA A 716 19.84 29.83 22.33
C ALA A 716 21.22 29.95 22.98
N THR A 717 21.51 29.06 23.94
CA THR A 717 22.69 29.11 24.84
C THR A 717 23.22 27.70 25.07
N GLY A 718 24.53 27.52 25.20
CA GLY A 718 25.16 26.21 25.36
C GLY A 718 25.34 25.49 24.03
N THR A 719 25.01 24.19 23.96
CA THR A 719 25.15 23.35 22.77
C THR A 719 23.87 22.55 22.53
N HIS A 720 23.32 22.64 21.32
CA HIS A 720 22.01 22.08 20.96
C HIS A 720 21.99 21.58 19.52
N ASP A 721 21.11 20.63 19.21
CA ASP A 721 20.72 20.40 17.81
C ASP A 721 19.75 21.50 17.37
N VAL A 722 19.84 21.99 16.14
CA VAL A 722 19.01 23.10 15.62
C VAL A 722 18.22 22.63 14.41
N TYR A 723 16.92 22.89 14.41
CA TYR A 723 15.98 22.52 13.36
C TYR A 723 15.32 23.79 12.79
N PHE A 724 15.30 23.89 11.46
CA PHE A 724 14.62 24.94 10.70
C PHE A 724 13.40 24.34 10.04
N VAL A 725 12.25 24.45 10.71
CA VAL A 725 11.00 23.76 10.33
C VAL A 725 10.13 24.70 9.52
N VAL A 726 9.92 24.38 8.26
CA VAL A 726 9.08 25.19 7.37
C VAL A 726 7.63 24.78 7.53
N THR A 727 6.77 25.75 7.75
CA THR A 727 5.33 25.57 7.90
C THR A 727 4.58 26.55 7.01
N GLU A 728 3.62 26.06 6.24
CA GLU A 728 2.81 26.93 5.39
C GLU A 728 1.95 27.86 6.24
N SER A 729 1.88 29.14 5.85
CA SER A 729 1.18 30.16 6.63
C SER A 729 -0.35 29.98 6.59
N GLU A 730 -0.99 30.47 7.64
CA GLU A 730 -2.46 30.51 7.76
C GLU A 730 -3.11 31.22 6.56
N GLU A 731 -2.43 32.21 5.95
CA GLU A 731 -2.94 32.90 4.76
C GLU A 731 -3.07 31.95 3.55
N VAL A 732 -2.03 31.18 3.25
CA VAL A 732 -2.04 30.22 2.12
C VAL A 732 -3.04 29.08 2.37
N LYS A 733 -3.13 28.59 3.62
CA LYS A 733 -4.13 27.56 4.00
C LYS A 733 -5.56 28.03 3.78
N ASN A 734 -5.85 29.30 4.09
CA ASN A 734 -7.14 29.92 3.78
C ASN A 734 -7.33 30.18 2.28
N GLN A 735 -6.28 30.50 1.50
CA GLN A 735 -6.37 30.63 0.04
C GLN A 735 -6.70 29.29 -0.64
N LYS A 736 -6.05 28.19 -0.23
CA LYS A 736 -6.37 26.82 -0.69
C LYS A 736 -7.81 26.43 -0.38
N ALA A 737 -8.26 26.66 0.86
CA ALA A 737 -9.64 26.39 1.26
C ALA A 737 -10.67 27.23 0.48
N ALA A 738 -10.34 28.51 0.21
CA ALA A 738 -11.18 29.39 -0.61
C ALA A 738 -11.25 28.94 -2.08
N ALA A 739 -10.18 28.38 -2.65
CA ALA A 739 -10.21 27.79 -3.99
C ALA A 739 -11.14 26.56 -4.06
N VAL A 740 -11.15 25.71 -3.03
CA VAL A 740 -12.11 24.60 -2.91
C VAL A 740 -13.54 25.13 -2.73
N ASP A 741 -13.76 26.13 -1.88
CA ASP A 741 -15.08 26.77 -1.73
C ASP A 741 -15.59 27.39 -3.05
N ALA A 742 -14.71 27.93 -3.89
CA ALA A 742 -15.05 28.44 -5.23
C ALA A 742 -15.42 27.32 -6.22
N LEU A 743 -14.74 26.16 -6.16
CA LEU A 743 -15.16 24.97 -6.91
C LEU A 743 -16.54 24.45 -6.45
N ILE A 744 -16.82 24.52 -5.15
CA ILE A 744 -18.13 24.15 -4.59
C ILE A 744 -19.23 25.14 -5.03
N GLU A 745 -18.94 26.45 -5.08
CA GLU A 745 -19.85 27.44 -5.67
C GLU A 745 -20.15 27.14 -7.15
N ALA A 746 -19.13 26.74 -7.93
CA ALA A 746 -19.25 26.49 -9.36
C ALA A 746 -20.18 25.32 -9.72
N ILE A 747 -20.50 24.43 -8.77
CA ILE A 747 -21.54 23.38 -8.91
C ILE A 747 -22.91 24.02 -9.18
N GLY A 748 -23.21 25.15 -8.52
CA GLY A 748 -24.45 25.89 -8.68
C GLY A 748 -25.71 25.08 -8.29
N THR A 749 -26.72 25.09 -9.16
CA THR A 749 -27.92 24.26 -8.96
C THR A 749 -27.66 22.85 -9.45
N VAL A 750 -27.82 21.88 -8.54
CA VAL A 750 -27.64 20.45 -8.84
C VAL A 750 -28.57 20.03 -9.98
N SER A 751 -28.00 19.46 -11.04
CA SER A 751 -28.72 18.92 -12.18
C SER A 751 -28.15 17.55 -12.55
N TYR A 752 -28.96 16.67 -13.12
CA TYR A 752 -28.59 15.28 -13.37
C TYR A 752 -27.86 15.13 -14.72
N THR A 753 -26.79 15.91 -14.87
CA THR A 753 -25.97 16.04 -16.09
C THR A 753 -24.54 15.61 -15.82
N GLU A 754 -23.81 15.21 -16.87
CA GLU A 754 -22.37 14.92 -16.76
C GLU A 754 -21.55 16.16 -16.40
N GLU A 755 -21.98 17.36 -16.81
CA GLU A 755 -21.31 18.63 -16.45
C GLU A 755 -21.43 18.93 -14.95
N CYS A 756 -22.60 18.74 -14.36
CA CYS A 756 -22.79 18.92 -12.92
C CYS A 756 -22.04 17.84 -12.12
N LYS A 757 -22.02 16.60 -12.62
CA LYS A 757 -21.19 15.53 -12.04
C LYS A 757 -19.70 15.90 -12.06
N ALA A 758 -19.16 16.34 -13.21
CA ALA A 758 -17.76 16.71 -13.32
C ALA A 758 -17.37 17.85 -12.35
N LYS A 759 -18.27 18.81 -12.11
CA LYS A 759 -18.07 19.88 -11.11
C LYS A 759 -18.07 19.35 -9.67
N ILE A 760 -18.99 18.45 -9.33
CA ILE A 760 -19.04 17.79 -8.02
C ILE A 760 -17.77 16.95 -7.81
N ASP A 761 -17.37 16.15 -8.80
CA ASP A 761 -16.16 15.31 -8.76
C ASP A 761 -14.89 16.16 -8.61
N ALA A 762 -14.78 17.28 -9.34
CA ALA A 762 -13.64 18.20 -9.25
C ALA A 762 -13.55 18.86 -7.86
N ALA A 763 -14.66 19.38 -7.33
CA ALA A 763 -14.71 19.95 -5.98
C ALA A 763 -14.40 18.91 -4.89
N ARG A 764 -14.87 17.67 -5.05
CA ARG A 764 -14.53 16.53 -4.19
C ARG A 764 -13.06 16.15 -4.28
N THR A 765 -12.46 16.18 -5.47
CA THR A 765 -11.05 15.85 -5.70
C THR A 765 -10.15 16.88 -5.01
N ALA A 766 -10.35 18.17 -5.29
CA ALA A 766 -9.58 19.25 -4.65
C ALA A 766 -9.76 19.26 -3.11
N TYR A 767 -10.96 19.01 -2.58
CA TYR A 767 -11.16 18.83 -1.13
C TYR A 767 -10.40 17.63 -0.55
N ASN A 768 -10.21 16.57 -1.34
CA ASN A 768 -9.48 15.37 -0.91
C ASN A 768 -7.97 15.53 -0.97
N GLU A 769 -7.45 16.46 -1.78
CA GLU A 769 -6.03 16.83 -1.89
C GLU A 769 -5.57 17.73 -0.73
N LEU A 770 -6.48 18.52 -0.14
CA LEU A 770 -6.18 19.36 1.03
C LEU A 770 -5.69 18.55 2.25
N GLU A 771 -4.80 19.13 3.05
CA GLU A 771 -4.40 18.55 4.33
C GLU A 771 -5.49 18.65 5.41
N LEU A 772 -5.39 17.86 6.48
CA LEU A 772 -6.43 17.79 7.52
C LEU A 772 -6.74 19.15 8.17
N THR A 773 -5.74 20.03 8.34
CA THR A 773 -5.94 21.39 8.87
C THR A 773 -6.53 22.35 7.85
N GLU A 774 -6.23 22.18 6.56
CA GLU A 774 -6.78 23.00 5.47
C GLU A 774 -8.27 22.70 5.26
N ARG A 775 -8.66 21.43 5.39
CA ARG A 775 -10.06 20.98 5.35
C ARG A 775 -10.93 21.58 6.44
N GLU A 776 -10.37 22.01 7.58
CA GLU A 776 -11.12 22.70 8.65
C GLU A 776 -11.47 24.15 8.27
N ALA A 777 -10.79 24.75 7.29
CA ALA A 777 -11.07 26.10 6.77
C ALA A 777 -12.08 26.14 5.60
N VAL A 778 -12.40 25.00 4.97
CA VAL A 778 -13.37 24.92 3.86
C VAL A 778 -14.79 25.15 4.37
N THR A 779 -15.38 26.31 4.06
CA THR A 779 -16.66 26.75 4.64
C THR A 779 -17.88 26.09 4.02
N LYS A 780 -17.75 25.46 2.83
CA LYS A 780 -18.89 24.95 2.03
C LYS A 780 -18.95 23.43 1.91
N TYR A 781 -18.24 22.70 2.77
CA TYR A 781 -18.26 21.23 2.78
C TYR A 781 -19.68 20.63 2.87
N ASP A 782 -20.57 21.24 3.65
CA ASP A 782 -21.99 20.83 3.76
C ASP A 782 -22.76 21.05 2.45
N VAL A 783 -22.36 22.04 1.63
CA VAL A 783 -22.94 22.28 0.29
C VAL A 783 -22.49 21.21 -0.70
N LEU A 784 -21.20 20.84 -0.67
CA LEU A 784 -20.65 19.76 -1.50
C LEU A 784 -21.33 18.42 -1.20
N THR A 785 -21.43 18.05 0.08
CA THR A 785 -22.07 16.78 0.48
C THR A 785 -23.58 16.76 0.25
N ALA A 786 -24.26 17.91 0.37
CA ALA A 786 -25.65 18.05 -0.06
C ALA A 786 -25.80 17.90 -1.60
N ALA A 787 -24.86 18.45 -2.39
CA ALA A 787 -24.88 18.33 -3.84
C ALA A 787 -24.65 16.89 -4.32
N GLU A 788 -23.70 16.16 -3.72
CA GLU A 788 -23.47 14.73 -3.95
C GLU A 788 -24.72 13.89 -3.66
N ALA A 789 -25.37 14.13 -2.53
CA ALA A 789 -26.60 13.43 -2.13
C ALA A 789 -27.77 13.73 -3.08
N ALA A 790 -28.01 15.01 -3.40
CA ALA A 790 -29.08 15.45 -4.28
C ALA A 790 -28.88 14.94 -5.72
N TYR A 791 -27.65 14.96 -6.24
CA TYR A 791 -27.33 14.41 -7.55
C TYR A 791 -27.66 12.92 -7.60
N LYS A 792 -27.20 12.16 -6.61
CA LYS A 792 -27.41 10.72 -6.53
C LYS A 792 -28.88 10.35 -6.44
N GLU A 793 -29.64 10.96 -5.52
CA GLU A 793 -31.07 10.66 -5.37
C GLU A 793 -31.86 11.03 -6.64
N GLY A 794 -31.61 12.23 -7.19
CA GLY A 794 -32.31 12.70 -8.37
C GLY A 794 -31.99 11.91 -9.64
N TYR A 795 -30.74 11.45 -9.81
CA TYR A 795 -30.36 10.53 -10.89
C TYR A 795 -31.11 9.20 -10.79
N HIS A 796 -31.23 8.61 -9.59
CA HIS A 796 -32.00 7.39 -9.39
C HIS A 796 -33.50 7.62 -9.67
N ARG A 797 -34.09 8.72 -9.20
CA ARG A 797 -35.48 9.11 -9.49
C ARG A 797 -35.74 9.34 -10.98
N GLN A 798 -34.81 9.97 -11.71
CA GLN A 798 -34.96 10.19 -13.15
C GLN A 798 -34.99 8.87 -13.94
N LYS A 799 -34.18 7.88 -13.53
CA LYS A 799 -34.19 6.53 -14.10
C LYS A 799 -35.49 5.78 -13.79
N ALA A 800 -36.01 5.90 -12.57
CA ALA A 800 -37.31 5.33 -12.20
C ALA A 800 -38.49 5.95 -12.95
N ALA A 801 -38.53 7.29 -13.07
CA ALA A 801 -39.59 8.01 -13.77
C ALA A 801 -39.68 7.64 -15.27
N ALA A 802 -38.58 7.21 -15.89
CA ALA A 802 -38.58 6.68 -17.26
C ALA A 802 -39.30 5.31 -17.36
N VAL A 803 -39.26 4.50 -16.31
CA VAL A 803 -40.02 3.24 -16.20
C VAL A 803 -41.48 3.53 -15.90
N ASP A 804 -41.79 4.45 -14.98
CA ASP A 804 -43.18 4.85 -14.70
C ASP A 804 -43.90 5.38 -15.97
N ALA A 805 -43.18 6.08 -16.85
CA ALA A 805 -43.70 6.53 -18.14
C ALA A 805 -43.93 5.39 -19.17
N LEU A 806 -43.18 4.28 -19.09
CA LEU A 806 -43.44 3.07 -19.88
C LEU A 806 -44.64 2.30 -19.32
N ILE A 807 -44.81 2.26 -17.99
CA ILE A 807 -45.98 1.66 -17.35
C ILE A 807 -47.26 2.42 -17.71
N ASP A 808 -47.23 3.76 -17.74
CA ASP A 808 -48.35 4.58 -18.24
C ASP A 808 -48.72 4.25 -19.71
N ALA A 809 -47.74 3.89 -20.54
CA ALA A 809 -47.94 3.61 -21.95
C ALA A 809 -48.68 2.29 -22.24
N ILE A 810 -48.81 1.39 -21.24
CA ILE A 810 -49.54 0.12 -21.37
C ILE A 810 -51.04 0.36 -21.63
N GLY A 811 -51.64 1.36 -20.95
CA GLY A 811 -53.03 1.73 -21.13
C GLY A 811 -54.03 0.60 -20.76
N THR A 812 -54.82 0.17 -21.75
CA THR A 812 -55.81 -0.92 -21.58
C THR A 812 -55.19 -2.26 -21.99
N VAL A 813 -55.35 -3.28 -21.14
CA VAL A 813 -54.81 -4.61 -21.38
C VAL A 813 -55.80 -5.44 -22.19
N GLU A 814 -55.38 -5.85 -23.38
CA GLU A 814 -56.12 -6.74 -24.27
C GLU A 814 -55.30 -8.01 -24.56
N ASN A 815 -55.95 -9.08 -25.05
CA ASN A 815 -55.25 -10.29 -25.50
C ASN A 815 -54.63 -10.08 -26.90
N THR A 816 -53.70 -9.13 -27.00
CA THR A 816 -53.01 -8.75 -28.24
C THR A 816 -51.51 -8.69 -28.04
N ASP A 817 -50.75 -8.88 -29.12
CA ASP A 817 -49.29 -8.75 -29.11
C ASP A 817 -48.84 -7.32 -28.77
N ALA A 818 -49.68 -6.31 -29.04
CA ALA A 818 -49.40 -4.90 -28.74
C ALA A 818 -49.44 -4.60 -27.23
N SER A 819 -50.50 -5.03 -26.52
CA SER A 819 -50.55 -4.92 -25.05
C SER A 819 -49.40 -5.71 -24.41
N LYS A 820 -49.09 -6.91 -24.94
CA LYS A 820 -48.00 -7.73 -24.44
C LYS A 820 -46.63 -7.06 -24.61
N ALA A 821 -46.33 -6.49 -25.78
CA ALA A 821 -45.07 -5.81 -26.04
C ALA A 821 -44.86 -4.55 -25.16
N LEU A 822 -45.93 -3.84 -24.81
CA LEU A 822 -45.87 -2.69 -23.89
C LEU A 822 -45.62 -3.12 -22.44
N ILE A 823 -46.30 -4.18 -21.99
CA ILE A 823 -46.07 -4.80 -20.67
C ILE A 823 -44.62 -5.31 -20.58
N ASP A 824 -44.15 -6.03 -21.59
CA ASP A 824 -42.78 -6.56 -21.64
C ASP A 824 -41.74 -5.45 -21.64
N ALA A 825 -41.90 -4.41 -22.46
CA ALA A 825 -40.97 -3.27 -22.48
C ALA A 825 -40.91 -2.51 -21.14
N ALA A 826 -42.02 -2.43 -20.41
CA ALA A 826 -42.06 -1.82 -19.08
C ALA A 826 -41.44 -2.74 -18.00
N ARG A 827 -41.68 -4.06 -18.07
CA ARG A 827 -41.06 -5.08 -17.20
C ARG A 827 -39.56 -5.16 -17.42
N ASP A 828 -39.11 -5.29 -18.67
CA ASP A 828 -37.70 -5.25 -19.03
C ASP A 828 -37.05 -3.96 -18.52
N ALA A 829 -37.70 -2.79 -18.68
CA ALA A 829 -37.14 -1.53 -18.19
C ALA A 829 -37.06 -1.46 -16.66
N TYR A 830 -38.02 -2.04 -15.92
CA TYR A 830 -37.99 -2.15 -14.46
C TYR A 830 -36.93 -3.15 -13.97
N ASP A 831 -36.84 -4.33 -14.57
CA ASP A 831 -35.88 -5.38 -14.23
C ASP A 831 -34.44 -4.96 -14.59
N ASN A 832 -34.28 -4.02 -15.55
CA ASN A 832 -33.00 -3.38 -15.87
C ASN A 832 -32.62 -2.19 -14.94
N LEU A 833 -33.39 -1.89 -13.91
CA LEU A 833 -32.98 -0.99 -12.82
C LEU A 833 -32.29 -1.75 -11.68
N SER A 834 -31.33 -1.12 -11.01
CA SER A 834 -30.80 -1.66 -9.75
C SER A 834 -31.86 -1.61 -8.63
N GLU A 835 -31.78 -2.47 -7.60
CA GLU A 835 -32.74 -2.51 -6.49
C GLU A 835 -33.01 -1.13 -5.85
N LEU A 836 -31.98 -0.28 -5.75
CA LEU A 836 -32.10 1.09 -5.25
C LEU A 836 -32.93 1.99 -6.16
N GLN A 837 -32.85 1.82 -7.48
CA GLN A 837 -33.64 2.56 -8.47
C GLN A 837 -35.07 1.99 -8.58
N GLN A 838 -35.23 0.67 -8.51
CA GLN A 838 -36.53 0.01 -8.43
C GLN A 838 -37.36 0.52 -7.25
N GLY A 839 -36.73 0.81 -6.11
CA GLY A 839 -37.36 1.43 -4.95
C GLY A 839 -37.87 2.88 -5.14
N PHE A 840 -37.63 3.51 -6.30
CA PHE A 840 -38.19 4.81 -6.68
C PHE A 840 -39.27 4.72 -7.77
N VAL A 841 -39.60 3.54 -8.30
CA VAL A 841 -40.66 3.35 -9.32
C VAL A 841 -42.01 3.32 -8.63
N GLU A 842 -42.85 4.33 -8.88
CA GLU A 842 -44.11 4.51 -8.14
C GLU A 842 -45.24 3.60 -8.66
N LYS A 843 -45.16 3.10 -9.90
CA LYS A 843 -46.26 2.42 -10.61
C LYS A 843 -46.09 0.91 -10.78
N LEU A 844 -45.14 0.28 -10.09
CA LEU A 844 -44.89 -1.18 -10.17
C LEU A 844 -46.19 -2.01 -10.03
N ALA A 845 -47.06 -1.68 -9.08
CA ALA A 845 -48.32 -2.39 -8.86
C ALA A 845 -49.33 -2.28 -10.04
N VAL A 846 -49.16 -1.30 -10.94
CA VAL A 846 -49.95 -1.18 -12.18
C VAL A 846 -49.42 -2.16 -13.23
N LEU A 847 -48.09 -2.29 -13.34
CA LEU A 847 -47.44 -3.28 -14.20
C LEU A 847 -47.78 -4.71 -13.77
N GLU A 848 -47.62 -5.03 -12.48
CA GLU A 848 -47.97 -6.34 -11.91
C GLU A 848 -49.45 -6.72 -12.16
N LYS A 849 -50.36 -5.72 -12.08
CA LYS A 849 -51.76 -5.92 -12.43
C LYS A 849 -51.94 -6.18 -13.92
N ALA A 850 -51.25 -5.43 -14.78
CA ALA A 850 -51.37 -5.60 -16.23
C ALA A 850 -50.88 -6.98 -16.72
N GLU A 851 -49.80 -7.48 -16.11
CA GLU A 851 -49.29 -8.84 -16.32
C GLU A 851 -50.33 -9.90 -15.92
N ALA A 852 -50.96 -9.75 -14.75
CA ALA A 852 -52.00 -10.65 -14.26
C ALA A 852 -53.29 -10.61 -15.11
N ASP A 853 -53.73 -9.41 -15.52
CA ASP A 853 -54.89 -9.22 -16.41
C ASP A 853 -54.65 -9.92 -17.77
N TYR A 854 -53.47 -9.73 -18.37
CA TYR A 854 -53.12 -10.37 -19.64
C TYR A 854 -53.06 -11.90 -19.53
N ALA A 855 -52.47 -12.42 -18.45
CA ALA A 855 -52.41 -13.86 -18.19
C ALA A 855 -53.82 -14.47 -18.04
N ALA A 856 -54.73 -13.78 -17.34
CA ALA A 856 -56.11 -14.22 -17.18
C ALA A 856 -56.88 -14.22 -18.52
N LEU A 857 -56.74 -13.17 -19.33
CA LEU A 857 -57.35 -13.10 -20.67
C LEU A 857 -56.87 -14.23 -21.60
N LYS A 858 -55.58 -14.61 -21.49
CA LYS A 858 -54.99 -15.69 -22.29
C LYS A 858 -55.51 -17.07 -21.90
N GLU A 859 -55.62 -17.36 -20.60
CA GLU A 859 -56.15 -18.65 -20.14
C GLU A 859 -57.68 -18.76 -20.34
N GLN A 860 -58.41 -17.63 -20.28
CA GLN A 860 -59.81 -17.56 -20.67
C GLN A 860 -59.98 -17.92 -22.16
N ALA A 861 -59.24 -17.28 -23.07
CA ALA A 861 -59.32 -17.57 -24.50
C ALA A 861 -58.99 -19.03 -24.85
N LYS A 862 -58.03 -19.65 -24.14
CA LYS A 862 -57.75 -21.08 -24.23
C LYS A 862 -58.91 -21.95 -23.71
N THR A 863 -59.48 -21.59 -22.56
CA THR A 863 -60.64 -22.27 -21.98
C THR A 863 -61.85 -22.22 -22.92
N ASP A 864 -62.09 -21.10 -23.58
CA ASP A 864 -63.18 -20.94 -24.55
C ASP A 864 -62.94 -21.77 -25.82
N GLN A 865 -61.69 -21.85 -26.31
CA GLN A 865 -61.32 -22.73 -27.42
C GLN A 865 -61.49 -24.23 -27.08
N GLU A 866 -61.10 -24.64 -25.87
CA GLU A 866 -61.30 -26.03 -25.39
C GLU A 866 -62.79 -26.34 -25.20
N ASN A 867 -63.58 -25.39 -24.70
CA ASN A 867 -65.03 -25.52 -24.55
C ASN A 867 -65.74 -25.66 -25.91
N GLN A 868 -65.41 -24.81 -26.88
CA GLN A 868 -65.97 -24.89 -28.23
C GLN A 868 -65.63 -26.24 -28.89
N LYS A 869 -64.37 -26.67 -28.79
CA LYS A 869 -63.92 -27.96 -29.35
C LYS A 869 -64.60 -29.17 -28.70
N ALA A 870 -64.97 -29.09 -27.41
CA ALA A 870 -65.76 -30.11 -26.74
C ALA A 870 -67.22 -30.12 -27.26
N ALA A 871 -67.81 -28.94 -27.46
CA ALA A 871 -69.16 -28.79 -28.00
C ALA A 871 -69.27 -29.24 -29.46
N ASP A 872 -68.32 -28.85 -30.33
CA ASP A 872 -68.27 -29.22 -31.74
C ASP A 872 -68.26 -30.74 -31.93
N LYS A 873 -67.47 -31.46 -31.11
CA LYS A 873 -67.41 -32.94 -31.14
C LYS A 873 -68.74 -33.59 -30.76
N VAL A 874 -69.54 -32.97 -29.91
CA VAL A 874 -70.89 -33.45 -29.59
C VAL A 874 -71.87 -33.06 -30.70
N LYS A 875 -71.75 -31.88 -31.29
CA LYS A 875 -72.51 -31.43 -32.47
C LYS A 875 -72.30 -32.37 -33.67
N GLU A 876 -71.09 -32.87 -33.90
CA GLU A 876 -70.79 -33.93 -34.87
C GLU A 876 -71.53 -35.25 -34.54
N LEU A 877 -71.45 -35.73 -33.29
CA LEU A 877 -72.13 -36.96 -32.85
C LEU A 877 -73.66 -36.86 -33.01
N ILE A 878 -74.26 -35.73 -32.65
CA ILE A 878 -75.70 -35.47 -32.83
C ILE A 878 -76.06 -35.47 -34.32
N THR A 879 -75.22 -34.87 -35.18
CA THR A 879 -75.41 -34.90 -36.64
C THR A 879 -75.34 -36.33 -37.20
N SER A 880 -74.50 -37.19 -36.62
CA SER A 880 -74.33 -38.60 -37.04
C SER A 880 -75.52 -39.52 -36.75
N ILE A 881 -76.51 -39.08 -35.96
CA ILE A 881 -77.74 -39.84 -35.66
C ILE A 881 -78.55 -40.07 -36.95
N GLY A 882 -78.64 -39.05 -37.81
CA GLY A 882 -79.40 -39.11 -39.06
C GLY A 882 -80.91 -39.29 -38.83
N THR A 883 -81.55 -40.14 -39.64
CA THR A 883 -82.98 -40.44 -39.52
C THR A 883 -83.25 -41.36 -38.33
N VAL A 884 -84.14 -40.94 -37.44
CA VAL A 884 -84.45 -41.66 -36.20
C VAL A 884 -85.33 -42.88 -36.50
N THR A 885 -84.96 -44.02 -35.93
CA THR A 885 -85.64 -45.32 -36.06
C THR A 885 -85.65 -46.06 -34.72
N ASP A 886 -86.47 -47.10 -34.61
CA ASP A 886 -86.50 -48.05 -33.49
C ASP A 886 -85.28 -49.00 -33.45
N SER A 887 -84.38 -48.90 -34.42
CA SER A 887 -83.21 -49.76 -34.55
C SER A 887 -82.19 -49.58 -33.40
N THR A 888 -81.54 -50.68 -33.01
CA THR A 888 -80.50 -50.67 -31.98
C THR A 888 -79.28 -49.83 -32.37
N GLU A 889 -78.99 -49.68 -33.68
CA GLU A 889 -77.93 -48.79 -34.17
C GLU A 889 -78.30 -47.31 -33.98
N CYS A 890 -79.54 -46.91 -34.29
CA CYS A 890 -79.99 -45.56 -34.04
C CYS A 890 -80.01 -45.25 -32.54
N LYS A 891 -80.48 -46.21 -31.71
CA LYS A 891 -80.40 -46.09 -30.25
C LYS A 891 -78.97 -45.93 -29.75
N ALA A 892 -78.02 -46.71 -30.27
CA ALA A 892 -76.61 -46.59 -29.91
C ALA A 892 -75.99 -45.23 -30.30
N LYS A 893 -76.38 -44.66 -31.45
CA LYS A 893 -75.97 -43.31 -31.88
C LYS A 893 -76.56 -42.23 -30.98
N ILE A 894 -77.85 -42.31 -30.67
CA ILE A 894 -78.54 -41.42 -29.72
C ILE A 894 -77.89 -41.51 -28.34
N ASP A 895 -77.68 -42.72 -27.81
CA ASP A 895 -77.06 -42.95 -26.50
C ASP A 895 -75.60 -42.47 -26.46
N ALA A 896 -74.84 -42.63 -27.54
CA ALA A 896 -73.46 -42.11 -27.63
C ALA A 896 -73.44 -40.57 -27.64
N ALA A 897 -74.34 -39.94 -28.42
CA ALA A 897 -74.48 -38.49 -28.47
C ALA A 897 -74.96 -37.91 -27.12
N ARG A 898 -75.94 -38.54 -26.46
CA ARG A 898 -76.41 -38.17 -25.11
C ARG A 898 -75.34 -38.38 -24.05
N THR A 899 -74.68 -39.53 -24.04
CA THR A 899 -73.56 -39.81 -23.12
C THR A 899 -72.38 -38.85 -23.32
N ALA A 900 -72.19 -38.30 -24.53
CA ALA A 900 -71.20 -37.27 -24.78
C ALA A 900 -71.69 -35.87 -24.37
N TYR A 901 -72.94 -35.52 -24.68
CA TYR A 901 -73.56 -34.25 -24.32
C TYR A 901 -73.66 -34.06 -22.80
N ASP A 902 -74.12 -35.07 -22.06
CA ASP A 902 -74.36 -34.94 -20.61
C ASP A 902 -73.06 -34.73 -19.83
N LYS A 903 -71.93 -35.23 -20.36
CA LYS A 903 -70.57 -35.06 -19.83
C LYS A 903 -69.97 -33.66 -20.07
N LEU A 904 -70.56 -32.86 -20.95
CA LEU A 904 -70.16 -31.47 -21.13
C LEU A 904 -70.50 -30.63 -19.88
N THR A 905 -69.73 -29.60 -19.59
CA THR A 905 -70.12 -28.57 -18.61
C THR A 905 -71.29 -27.74 -19.13
N ASP A 906 -72.01 -27.01 -18.28
CA ASP A 906 -73.17 -26.22 -18.74
C ASP A 906 -72.77 -25.10 -19.72
N ALA A 907 -71.56 -24.54 -19.55
CA ALA A 907 -70.96 -23.61 -20.51
C ALA A 907 -70.66 -24.27 -21.88
N GLN A 908 -70.20 -25.52 -21.88
CA GLN A 908 -69.99 -26.29 -23.13
C GLN A 908 -71.31 -26.72 -23.78
N LYS A 909 -72.32 -27.12 -22.98
CA LYS A 909 -73.66 -27.47 -23.46
C LYS A 909 -74.33 -26.31 -24.20
N ALA A 910 -74.12 -25.08 -23.75
CA ALA A 910 -74.63 -23.86 -24.39
C ALA A 910 -74.03 -23.59 -25.79
N LEU A 911 -72.88 -24.18 -26.12
CA LEU A 911 -72.21 -24.04 -27.43
C LEU A 911 -72.62 -25.13 -28.44
N VAL A 912 -73.41 -26.14 -28.03
CA VAL A 912 -73.87 -27.23 -28.91
C VAL A 912 -75.13 -26.77 -29.67
N GLU A 913 -74.91 -26.05 -30.77
CA GLU A 913 -75.97 -25.42 -31.59
C GLU A 913 -77.13 -26.35 -32.03
N ASN A 914 -76.90 -27.67 -32.11
CA ASN A 914 -77.90 -28.66 -32.53
C ASN A 914 -78.42 -29.55 -31.38
N ALA A 915 -78.23 -29.17 -30.11
CA ALA A 915 -78.67 -29.94 -28.93
C ALA A 915 -80.15 -30.36 -28.99
N ASP A 916 -81.01 -29.48 -29.52
CA ASP A 916 -82.43 -29.74 -29.78
C ASP A 916 -82.70 -30.98 -30.64
N VAL A 917 -81.82 -31.29 -31.59
CA VAL A 917 -81.95 -32.45 -32.50
C VAL A 917 -81.78 -33.76 -31.74
N LEU A 918 -80.88 -33.79 -30.74
CA LEU A 918 -80.70 -34.92 -29.85
C LEU A 918 -81.94 -35.18 -29.00
N THR A 919 -82.46 -34.14 -28.34
CA THR A 919 -83.66 -34.26 -27.50
C THR A 919 -84.87 -34.69 -28.33
N LYS A 920 -85.06 -34.14 -29.54
CA LYS A 920 -86.13 -34.56 -30.48
C LYS A 920 -85.94 -35.99 -30.98
N ALA A 921 -84.69 -36.44 -31.18
CA ALA A 921 -84.40 -37.83 -31.53
C ALA A 921 -84.72 -38.80 -30.40
N GLU A 922 -84.42 -38.42 -29.15
CA GLU A 922 -84.82 -39.18 -27.97
C GLU A 922 -86.33 -39.19 -27.79
N GLU A 923 -87.03 -38.06 -27.89
CA GLU A 923 -88.50 -37.99 -27.80
C GLU A 923 -89.17 -38.86 -28.88
N THR A 924 -88.62 -38.88 -30.10
CA THR A 924 -89.06 -39.77 -31.18
C THR A 924 -88.83 -41.25 -30.82
N TYR A 925 -87.64 -41.60 -30.30
CA TYR A 925 -87.36 -42.97 -29.85
C TYR A 925 -88.20 -43.39 -28.62
N GLN A 926 -88.50 -42.46 -27.72
CA GLN A 926 -89.25 -42.72 -26.48
C GLN A 926 -90.77 -42.82 -26.75
N THR A 927 -91.30 -42.04 -27.70
CA THR A 927 -92.69 -42.19 -28.16
C THR A 927 -92.91 -43.50 -28.92
N LEU A 928 -91.87 -44.04 -29.56
CA LEU A 928 -91.87 -45.41 -30.09
C LEU A 928 -91.84 -46.51 -29.00
N THR A 929 -91.63 -46.20 -27.71
CA THR A 929 -91.25 -47.24 -26.71
C THR A 929 -91.84 -47.19 -25.27
N LYS A 930 -92.58 -46.17 -24.80
CA LYS A 930 -92.76 -45.94 -23.34
C LYS A 930 -94.17 -45.99 -22.70
N LYS A 931 -94.19 -46.28 -21.39
CA LYS A 931 -95.28 -46.03 -20.40
C LYS A 931 -94.66 -45.66 -19.02
N PRO A 932 -95.15 -44.64 -18.26
CA PRO A 932 -94.51 -44.06 -17.04
C PRO A 932 -95.14 -44.51 -15.69
N ALA A 933 -94.76 -44.02 -14.48
CA ALA A 933 -93.50 -43.62 -13.79
C ALA A 933 -93.86 -42.97 -12.40
N ASP A 934 -92.95 -42.93 -11.38
CA ASP A 934 -93.15 -42.14 -10.12
C ASP A 934 -91.85 -41.93 -9.27
N ASP A 935 -91.86 -41.03 -8.26
CA ASP A 935 -90.66 -40.27 -7.76
C ASP A 935 -90.68 -39.83 -6.25
N LYS A 936 -89.52 -39.54 -5.57
CA LYS A 936 -89.31 -38.59 -4.39
C LYS A 936 -87.91 -38.54 -3.66
N LYS A 937 -87.71 -37.57 -2.73
CA LYS A 937 -86.41 -36.94 -2.29
C LYS A 937 -86.43 -36.25 -0.88
N ASP A 938 -85.27 -35.90 -0.23
CA ASP A 938 -85.15 -35.29 1.16
C ASP A 938 -83.82 -34.45 1.47
N PRO A 939 -83.67 -33.58 2.55
CA PRO A 939 -82.48 -32.70 2.88
C PRO A 939 -81.89 -32.66 4.39
N ALA A 940 -81.05 -31.66 4.83
CA ALA A 940 -80.14 -31.66 6.07
C ALA A 940 -79.80 -30.26 6.79
N ASP A 941 -78.88 -30.12 7.85
CA ASP A 941 -77.91 -28.96 8.24
C ASP A 941 -77.38 -28.65 9.76
N ASN A 942 -76.21 -27.92 9.98
CA ASN A 942 -75.51 -27.04 11.07
C ASN A 942 -75.16 -27.39 12.60
N GLY A 943 -74.34 -26.71 13.52
CA GLY A 943 -73.27 -25.60 13.56
C GLY A 943 -72.72 -24.92 14.95
N GLN A 944 -71.35 -24.72 15.17
CA GLN A 944 -70.43 -23.70 15.92
C GLN A 944 -70.36 -23.17 17.46
N LYS A 945 -69.14 -22.80 18.05
CA LYS A 945 -68.81 -21.62 19.02
C LYS A 945 -67.52 -21.58 20.02
N PRO A 946 -67.27 -20.63 21.04
CA PRO A 946 -65.90 -20.14 21.61
C PRO A 946 -65.65 -19.58 23.14
N SER A 947 -64.39 -19.32 23.69
CA SER A 947 -64.06 -18.48 24.98
C SER A 947 -62.54 -18.22 25.48
N ASP A 948 -62.20 -17.31 26.49
CA ASP A 948 -60.87 -17.04 27.28
C ASP A 948 -61.01 -16.10 28.61
N THR A 949 -60.14 -15.51 29.53
CA THR A 949 -58.71 -14.97 29.77
C THR A 949 -58.28 -14.74 31.32
N THR A 950 -57.08 -14.18 31.77
CA THR A 950 -56.64 -13.54 33.15
C THR A 950 -55.05 -13.34 33.37
N THR A 951 -54.24 -12.78 34.39
CA THR A 951 -54.17 -11.83 35.63
C THR A 951 -52.67 -11.38 36.09
N ASN A 952 -52.33 -10.74 37.29
CA ASN A 952 -51.01 -9.97 37.56
C ASN A 952 -50.11 -9.94 38.94
N PRO A 953 -49.83 -8.88 39.82
CA PRO A 953 -48.46 -8.47 40.43
C PRO A 953 -48.18 -8.15 41.99
N GLY A 954 -46.94 -7.74 42.46
CA GLY A 954 -46.55 -7.25 43.87
C GLY A 954 -45.07 -6.75 44.25
N ASN A 955 -44.75 -6.11 45.45
CA ASN A 955 -43.44 -5.43 45.90
C ASN A 955 -43.32 -5.19 47.49
N PRO A 956 -42.50 -4.35 48.27
CA PRO A 956 -41.15 -3.61 48.23
C PRO A 956 -40.24 -3.45 49.56
N SER A 957 -39.15 -2.61 49.58
CA SER A 957 -38.43 -1.85 50.71
C SER A 957 -36.99 -2.21 51.30
N ASN A 958 -36.41 -1.43 52.28
CA ASN A 958 -34.94 -1.09 52.53
C ASN A 958 -34.49 -1.16 54.05
N PRO A 959 -33.47 -0.48 54.73
CA PRO A 959 -32.26 0.40 54.46
C PRO A 959 -30.94 0.21 55.36
N VAL A 960 -30.04 1.25 55.49
CA VAL A 960 -28.91 1.54 56.51
C VAL A 960 -27.57 0.68 56.51
N THR A 961 -26.37 0.87 57.18
CA THR A 961 -25.63 1.84 58.11
C THR A 961 -24.04 1.75 58.04
N SER A 962 -23.29 2.73 58.64
CA SER A 962 -21.92 2.77 59.32
C SER A 962 -20.60 2.16 58.69
N THR A 963 -19.32 2.22 59.20
CA THR A 963 -18.54 2.79 60.37
C THR A 963 -16.99 2.96 60.06
N GLN A 964 -16.12 3.49 60.97
CA GLN A 964 -14.59 3.50 60.97
C GLN A 964 -14.03 3.51 62.46
N PRO A 965 -12.71 3.65 62.89
CA PRO A 965 -11.43 4.27 62.38
C PRO A 965 -10.24 3.24 62.16
N ALA A 966 -8.90 3.31 62.46
CA ALA A 966 -7.83 4.23 62.98
C ALA A 966 -6.38 3.70 62.64
N GLY A 967 -5.24 4.38 63.01
CA GLY A 967 -3.84 3.83 63.15
C GLY A 967 -2.64 4.53 62.42
N ASP A 968 -1.52 4.79 63.12
CA ASP A 968 -0.24 5.45 62.71
C ASP A 968 0.94 4.44 62.49
N ALA A 969 2.21 4.77 62.13
CA ALA A 969 2.84 5.70 61.15
C ALA A 969 4.36 5.42 61.12
N GLN A 970 5.04 5.39 59.94
CA GLN A 970 6.52 5.30 59.84
C GLN A 970 7.02 5.80 58.46
N THR A 971 8.18 6.44 58.40
CA THR A 971 8.85 6.96 57.18
C THR A 971 9.93 6.01 56.70
N ASP A 972 10.00 5.71 55.38
CA ASP A 972 10.60 4.45 54.96
C ASP A 972 11.08 4.47 53.49
N THR A 973 12.37 4.79 53.28
CA THR A 973 13.01 5.18 52.01
C THR A 973 12.54 4.40 50.77
N LEU A 974 12.37 5.11 49.64
CA LEU A 974 11.96 4.54 48.35
C LEU A 974 12.92 3.45 47.81
N VAL A 975 12.43 2.22 47.74
CA VAL A 975 13.15 1.03 47.26
C VAL A 975 12.37 0.37 46.13
N GLU A 976 13.07 -0.04 45.07
CA GLU A 976 12.47 -0.76 43.95
C GLU A 976 11.96 -2.15 44.38
N GLY A 977 10.84 -2.60 43.85
CA GLY A 977 10.20 -3.86 44.25
C GLY A 977 9.46 -3.83 45.60
N LYS A 978 9.65 -2.81 46.44
CA LYS A 978 8.94 -2.61 47.71
C LYS A 978 7.52 -2.04 47.50
N VAL A 979 6.61 -2.36 48.42
CA VAL A 979 5.18 -1.98 48.35
C VAL A 979 4.84 -0.89 49.35
N TYR A 980 4.31 0.22 48.86
CA TYR A 980 3.94 1.42 49.61
C TYR A 980 2.43 1.61 49.64
N THR A 981 1.91 2.16 50.73
CA THR A 981 0.47 2.52 50.85
C THR A 981 0.30 4.02 50.63
N VAL A 982 -0.46 4.41 49.60
CA VAL A 982 -0.80 5.81 49.32
C VAL A 982 -2.32 5.99 49.44
N GLY A 983 -2.73 6.61 50.55
CA GLY A 983 -4.14 6.81 50.91
C GLY A 983 -4.85 5.50 51.22
N SER A 984 -5.57 4.95 50.23
CA SER A 984 -6.27 3.66 50.36
C SER A 984 -5.82 2.60 49.35
N TYR A 985 -4.79 2.89 48.54
CA TYR A 985 -4.24 1.98 47.54
C TYR A 985 -2.81 1.60 47.89
N THR A 986 -2.40 0.41 47.46
CA THR A 986 -1.03 -0.09 47.64
C THR A 986 -0.35 -0.19 46.27
N TYR A 987 0.92 0.18 46.18
CA TYR A 987 1.68 0.29 44.93
C TYR A 987 3.09 -0.27 45.11
N ARG A 988 3.61 -1.00 44.12
CA ARG A 988 5.01 -1.42 44.05
C ARG A 988 5.76 -0.49 43.11
N ILE A 989 6.95 -0.03 43.49
CA ILE A 989 7.85 0.63 42.55
C ILE A 989 8.41 -0.44 41.60
N THR A 990 8.30 -0.21 40.29
CA THR A 990 8.73 -1.15 39.24
C THR A 990 9.87 -0.62 38.38
N SER A 991 10.23 0.65 38.53
CA SER A 991 11.55 1.19 38.20
C SER A 991 11.71 2.55 38.89
N LEU A 992 12.79 2.74 39.63
CA LEU A 992 13.20 4.05 40.18
C LEU A 992 13.69 4.95 39.05
N ALA A 993 14.62 4.49 38.21
CA ALA A 993 15.17 5.24 37.08
C ALA A 993 14.09 5.61 36.05
N GLY A 994 13.30 4.63 35.58
CA GLY A 994 12.18 4.85 34.67
C GLY A 994 10.94 5.50 35.32
N LYS A 995 10.97 5.75 36.64
CA LYS A 995 9.88 6.32 37.45
C LYS A 995 8.53 5.62 37.18
N THR A 996 8.49 4.29 37.28
CA THR A 996 7.28 3.46 37.08
C THR A 996 6.84 2.72 38.34
N ALA A 997 5.54 2.45 38.43
CA ALA A 997 4.94 1.66 39.52
C ALA A 997 3.77 0.77 39.04
N ALA A 998 3.49 -0.29 39.78
CA ALA A 998 2.33 -1.16 39.61
C ALA A 998 1.38 -1.05 40.82
N VAL A 999 0.06 -1.02 40.61
CA VAL A 999 -0.90 -1.03 41.72
C VAL A 999 -1.12 -2.46 42.23
N THR A 1000 -0.85 -2.69 43.51
CA THR A 1000 -0.90 -4.01 44.17
C THR A 1000 -2.20 -4.27 44.91
N GLY A 1001 -3.02 -3.24 45.13
CA GLY A 1001 -4.36 -3.41 45.70
C GLY A 1001 -4.93 -2.19 46.41
N THR A 1002 -5.79 -2.45 47.39
CA THR A 1002 -6.45 -1.43 48.22
C THR A 1002 -6.77 -1.97 49.61
N THR A 1003 -6.58 -1.14 50.64
CA THR A 1003 -6.87 -1.46 52.04
C THR A 1003 -8.38 -1.37 52.35
N LYS A 1004 -9.12 -0.46 51.69
CA LYS A 1004 -10.56 -0.23 51.95
C LYS A 1004 -11.46 -1.08 51.02
N GLN A 1005 -12.72 -1.27 51.43
CA GLN A 1005 -13.77 -1.97 50.65
C GLN A 1005 -14.70 -0.96 49.96
N THR A 1006 -14.29 -0.45 48.80
CA THR A 1006 -14.98 0.63 48.08
C THR A 1006 -16.09 0.12 47.14
N LYS A 1007 -16.96 1.04 46.67
CA LYS A 1007 -17.86 0.82 45.52
C LYS A 1007 -17.15 1.06 44.18
N THR A 1008 -16.16 1.95 44.13
CA THR A 1008 -15.41 2.29 42.92
C THR A 1008 -13.93 2.08 43.14
N ILE A 1009 -13.26 1.44 42.19
CA ILE A 1009 -11.80 1.40 42.05
C ILE A 1009 -11.40 2.36 40.94
N THR A 1010 -10.37 3.18 41.19
CA THR A 1010 -9.76 4.07 40.22
C THR A 1010 -8.24 3.91 40.29
N VAL A 1011 -7.67 3.21 39.31
CA VAL A 1011 -6.22 3.20 39.09
C VAL A 1011 -5.88 4.48 38.34
N LYS A 1012 -5.10 5.38 38.95
CA LYS A 1012 -4.68 6.67 38.36
C LYS A 1012 -3.66 6.48 37.23
N ASP A 1013 -3.34 7.56 36.53
CA ASP A 1013 -2.24 7.62 35.56
C ASP A 1013 -0.87 7.63 36.26
N THR A 1014 -0.79 8.31 37.41
CA THR A 1014 0.41 8.45 38.25
C THR A 1014 0.06 8.32 39.75
N VAL A 1015 1.08 8.06 40.56
CA VAL A 1015 1.02 8.12 42.03
C VAL A 1015 2.25 8.86 42.55
N LYS A 1016 2.09 9.73 43.56
CA LYS A 1016 3.22 10.23 44.35
C LYS A 1016 3.46 9.29 45.54
N ILE A 1017 4.69 8.80 45.69
CA ILE A 1017 5.17 8.00 46.83
C ILE A 1017 6.38 8.75 47.37
N GLU A 1018 6.38 9.11 48.66
CA GLU A 1018 7.38 10.00 49.30
C GLU A 1018 7.78 11.18 48.38
N ASN A 1019 6.76 11.92 47.93
CA ASN A 1019 6.81 13.05 46.97
C ASN A 1019 7.26 12.75 45.52
N VAL A 1020 7.97 11.65 45.25
CA VAL A 1020 8.37 11.24 43.90
C VAL A 1020 7.17 10.71 43.10
N SER A 1021 7.01 11.17 41.86
CA SER A 1021 5.87 10.85 40.99
C SER A 1021 6.18 9.69 40.02
N PHE A 1022 5.46 8.58 40.17
CA PHE A 1022 5.62 7.36 39.36
C PHE A 1022 4.46 7.19 38.35
N LYS A 1023 4.77 6.85 37.10
CA LYS A 1023 3.80 6.43 36.07
C LYS A 1023 3.26 5.04 36.42
N ILE A 1024 1.93 4.88 36.52
CA ILE A 1024 1.33 3.58 36.84
C ILE A 1024 1.21 2.74 35.57
N THR A 1025 2.06 1.74 35.42
CA THR A 1025 2.19 0.91 34.20
C THR A 1025 1.49 -0.45 34.30
N ALA A 1026 1.16 -0.93 35.50
CA ALA A 1026 0.50 -2.22 35.67
C ALA A 1026 -0.50 -2.29 36.83
N VAL A 1027 -1.40 -3.27 36.77
CA VAL A 1027 -2.20 -3.78 37.89
C VAL A 1027 -1.70 -5.18 38.25
N GLU A 1028 -1.28 -5.43 39.49
CA GLU A 1028 -0.65 -6.70 39.84
C GLU A 1028 -1.60 -7.91 39.90
N LYS A 1029 -0.98 -9.10 39.84
CA LYS A 1029 -1.58 -10.41 40.09
C LYS A 1029 -2.35 -10.42 41.42
N ASN A 1030 -3.64 -10.76 41.36
CA ASN A 1030 -4.63 -10.73 42.46
C ASN A 1030 -5.00 -9.34 43.06
N ALA A 1031 -4.49 -8.19 42.59
CA ALA A 1031 -4.52 -6.91 43.33
C ALA A 1031 -5.88 -6.50 43.95
N PHE A 1032 -6.98 -6.71 43.23
CA PHE A 1032 -8.35 -6.39 43.63
C PHE A 1032 -9.26 -7.63 43.71
N LYS A 1033 -8.68 -8.82 43.83
CA LYS A 1033 -9.39 -10.10 43.89
C LYS A 1033 -10.38 -10.14 45.05
N GLY A 1034 -11.59 -10.62 44.77
CA GLY A 1034 -12.62 -10.86 45.78
C GLY A 1034 -13.21 -9.62 46.45
N LYS A 1035 -13.02 -8.39 45.92
CA LYS A 1035 -13.56 -7.15 46.50
C LYS A 1035 -15.09 -7.04 46.27
N LYS A 1036 -15.86 -7.80 47.05
CA LYS A 1036 -17.32 -8.02 46.92
C LYS A 1036 -18.20 -6.74 46.97
N LYS A 1037 -17.68 -5.58 47.39
CA LYS A 1037 -18.42 -4.30 47.40
C LYS A 1037 -18.29 -3.49 46.09
N VAL A 1038 -17.29 -3.76 45.25
CA VAL A 1038 -16.99 -2.94 44.05
C VAL A 1038 -18.04 -3.13 42.97
N THR A 1039 -18.53 -2.02 42.39
CA THR A 1039 -19.45 -1.94 41.25
C THR A 1039 -18.80 -1.33 40.00
N THR A 1040 -17.74 -0.52 40.14
CA THR A 1040 -17.11 0.19 39.02
C THR A 1040 -15.58 0.14 39.12
N VAL A 1041 -14.89 -0.04 37.99
CA VAL A 1041 -13.43 0.08 37.85
C VAL A 1041 -13.09 1.08 36.75
N LYS A 1042 -12.22 2.05 37.04
CA LYS A 1042 -11.52 2.90 36.07
C LYS A 1042 -10.01 2.60 36.10
N ILE A 1043 -9.36 2.54 34.95
CA ILE A 1043 -7.91 2.31 34.81
C ILE A 1043 -7.30 3.41 33.92
N GLY A 1044 -6.22 4.03 34.41
CA GLY A 1044 -5.54 5.19 33.81
C GLY A 1044 -4.82 4.95 32.50
N LYS A 1045 -4.35 6.04 31.88
CA LYS A 1045 -3.83 6.05 30.49
C LYS A 1045 -2.47 5.35 30.32
N ASN A 1046 -1.72 5.17 31.39
CA ASN A 1046 -0.36 4.61 31.36
C ASN A 1046 -0.30 3.07 31.51
N VAL A 1047 -1.41 2.41 31.85
CA VAL A 1047 -1.41 0.98 32.21
C VAL A 1047 -1.27 0.06 31.00
N GLN A 1048 -0.11 -0.58 30.89
CA GLN A 1048 0.26 -1.57 29.87
C GLN A 1048 -0.23 -2.98 30.21
N THR A 1049 -0.22 -3.40 31.49
CA THR A 1049 -0.56 -4.77 31.90
C THR A 1049 -1.63 -4.85 32.98
N ILE A 1050 -2.60 -5.75 32.83
CA ILE A 1050 -3.55 -6.18 33.87
C ILE A 1050 -3.24 -7.63 34.25
N GLY A 1051 -2.68 -7.83 35.44
CA GLY A 1051 -2.11 -9.10 35.90
C GLY A 1051 -3.11 -10.20 36.27
N ALA A 1052 -2.61 -11.42 36.42
CA ALA A 1052 -3.45 -12.61 36.54
C ALA A 1052 -4.36 -12.57 37.78
N ASN A 1053 -5.64 -12.87 37.60
CA ASN A 1053 -6.69 -12.78 38.63
C ASN A 1053 -6.93 -11.37 39.23
N ALA A 1054 -6.41 -10.27 38.63
CA ALA A 1054 -6.43 -8.92 39.21
C ALA A 1054 -7.77 -8.48 39.81
N PHE A 1055 -8.91 -8.74 39.15
CA PHE A 1055 -10.26 -8.41 39.63
C PHE A 1055 -11.13 -9.66 39.88
N SER A 1056 -10.53 -10.86 39.90
CA SER A 1056 -11.24 -12.14 39.99
C SER A 1056 -12.15 -12.20 41.22
N GLY A 1057 -13.43 -12.52 41.03
CA GLY A 1057 -14.41 -12.68 42.10
C GLY A 1057 -15.02 -11.37 42.61
N CYS A 1058 -14.86 -10.24 41.93
CA CYS A 1058 -15.61 -9.01 42.20
C CYS A 1058 -17.07 -9.15 41.76
N THR A 1059 -17.87 -9.91 42.52
CA THR A 1059 -19.21 -10.35 42.11
C THR A 1059 -20.25 -9.24 41.94
N LYS A 1060 -20.01 -8.03 42.47
CA LYS A 1060 -20.86 -6.85 42.26
C LYS A 1060 -20.39 -5.91 41.14
N LEU A 1061 -19.22 -6.14 40.54
CA LEU A 1061 -18.65 -5.30 39.48
C LEU A 1061 -19.58 -5.27 38.26
N GLN A 1062 -19.89 -4.08 37.73
CA GLN A 1062 -20.83 -3.86 36.63
C GLN A 1062 -20.20 -3.15 35.43
N LYS A 1063 -19.35 -2.14 35.69
CA LYS A 1063 -18.66 -1.35 34.66
C LYS A 1063 -17.14 -1.38 34.86
N VAL A 1064 -16.40 -1.66 33.79
CA VAL A 1064 -14.94 -1.46 33.68
C VAL A 1064 -14.67 -0.43 32.58
N THR A 1065 -13.69 0.44 32.77
CA THR A 1065 -13.26 1.42 31.75
C THR A 1065 -11.75 1.57 31.83
N ILE A 1066 -11.05 1.23 30.74
CA ILE A 1066 -9.60 1.21 30.65
C ILE A 1066 -9.17 2.24 29.61
N ASN A 1067 -8.67 3.38 30.09
CA ASN A 1067 -8.37 4.55 29.28
C ASN A 1067 -7.00 4.48 28.57
N SER A 1068 -6.17 3.47 28.87
CA SER A 1068 -4.86 3.35 28.23
C SER A 1068 -4.97 3.06 26.74
N LYS A 1069 -4.33 3.91 25.93
CA LYS A 1069 -3.99 3.60 24.53
C LYS A 1069 -2.96 2.46 24.44
N ASN A 1070 -2.13 2.26 25.48
CA ASN A 1070 -0.95 1.39 25.52
C ASN A 1070 -1.13 0.04 26.27
N LEU A 1071 -2.35 -0.37 26.67
CA LEU A 1071 -2.60 -1.68 27.29
C LEU A 1071 -2.21 -2.83 26.33
N SER A 1072 -1.07 -3.49 26.57
CA SER A 1072 -0.57 -4.59 25.73
C SER A 1072 -0.99 -5.99 26.20
N LYS A 1073 -1.26 -6.16 27.51
CA LYS A 1073 -1.48 -7.48 28.12
C LYS A 1073 -2.61 -7.49 29.15
N MET A 1074 -3.51 -8.47 29.03
CA MET A 1074 -4.48 -8.82 30.07
C MET A 1074 -4.34 -10.30 30.40
N GLU A 1075 -3.97 -10.64 31.62
CA GLU A 1075 -3.55 -12.00 31.95
C GLU A 1075 -4.70 -12.95 32.36
N ALA A 1076 -4.35 -14.22 32.59
CA ALA A 1076 -5.30 -15.27 32.90
C ALA A 1076 -6.19 -14.93 34.09
N LYS A 1077 -7.49 -15.20 33.95
CA LYS A 1077 -8.53 -14.97 34.97
C LYS A 1077 -8.71 -13.51 35.43
N ALA A 1078 -8.20 -12.49 34.71
CA ALA A 1078 -8.26 -11.07 35.11
C ALA A 1078 -9.61 -10.60 35.68
N PHE A 1079 -10.74 -10.88 35.02
CA PHE A 1079 -12.12 -10.57 35.47
C PHE A 1079 -12.97 -11.83 35.74
N TYR A 1080 -12.33 -12.93 36.12
CA TYR A 1080 -12.98 -14.23 36.36
C TYR A 1080 -14.07 -14.17 37.43
N LYS A 1081 -15.23 -14.79 37.18
CA LYS A 1081 -16.41 -14.81 38.07
C LYS A 1081 -16.93 -13.41 38.49
N CYS A 1082 -16.65 -12.34 37.76
CA CYS A 1082 -17.26 -11.02 37.96
C CYS A 1082 -18.72 -10.99 37.48
N LYS A 1083 -19.60 -11.74 38.15
CA LYS A 1083 -20.95 -12.14 37.68
C LYS A 1083 -21.85 -11.03 37.12
N LYS A 1084 -21.73 -9.79 37.61
CA LYS A 1084 -22.55 -8.64 37.16
C LYS A 1084 -21.88 -7.76 36.10
N LEU A 1085 -20.65 -8.07 35.67
CA LEU A 1085 -19.88 -7.22 34.76
C LEU A 1085 -20.50 -7.27 33.37
N LYS A 1086 -21.13 -6.16 32.99
CA LYS A 1086 -21.96 -6.03 31.78
C LYS A 1086 -21.49 -4.95 30.82
N ASN A 1087 -20.72 -3.96 31.28
CA ASN A 1087 -20.20 -2.88 30.43
C ASN A 1087 -18.67 -2.82 30.60
N ILE A 1088 -17.91 -2.97 29.53
CA ILE A 1088 -16.46 -2.84 29.53
C ILE A 1088 -16.09 -1.84 28.42
N LYS A 1089 -15.32 -0.80 28.71
CA LYS A 1089 -14.67 0.02 27.66
C LYS A 1089 -13.16 -0.16 27.72
N ILE A 1090 -12.51 -0.36 26.57
CA ILE A 1090 -11.06 -0.44 26.42
C ILE A 1090 -10.66 0.56 25.33
N SER A 1091 -9.73 1.47 25.61
CA SER A 1091 -9.27 2.50 24.65
C SER A 1091 -7.95 2.15 23.95
N SER A 1092 -7.45 0.92 24.09
CA SER A 1092 -6.14 0.53 23.57
C SER A 1092 -6.18 0.06 22.11
N LEU A 1093 -5.14 0.41 21.36
CA LEU A 1093 -4.84 -0.13 20.05
C LEU A 1093 -3.74 -1.22 20.07
N LYS A 1094 -3.21 -1.57 21.24
CA LYS A 1094 -1.98 -2.37 21.40
C LYS A 1094 -2.17 -3.69 22.19
N LEU A 1095 -3.40 -4.10 22.53
CA LEU A 1095 -3.67 -5.28 23.37
C LEU A 1095 -3.44 -6.61 22.63
N LYS A 1096 -2.19 -7.05 22.53
CA LYS A 1096 -1.78 -8.28 21.83
C LYS A 1096 -2.24 -9.57 22.55
N THR A 1097 -2.40 -9.56 23.88
CA THR A 1097 -2.63 -10.80 24.67
C THR A 1097 -3.78 -10.70 25.66
N VAL A 1098 -4.68 -11.69 25.61
CA VAL A 1098 -5.76 -11.92 26.60
C VAL A 1098 -5.71 -13.37 27.11
N GLY A 1099 -5.40 -13.55 28.39
CA GLY A 1099 -5.12 -14.84 29.00
C GLY A 1099 -6.36 -15.72 29.26
N LYS A 1100 -6.13 -17.04 29.27
CA LYS A 1100 -7.16 -18.08 29.47
C LYS A 1100 -8.09 -17.76 30.66
N ASN A 1101 -9.40 -17.78 30.41
CA ASN A 1101 -10.46 -17.44 31.38
C ASN A 1101 -10.53 -15.98 31.87
N ALA A 1102 -9.87 -15.00 31.24
CA ALA A 1102 -9.96 -13.58 31.61
C ALA A 1102 -11.40 -13.07 31.84
N PHE A 1103 -12.38 -13.52 31.05
CA PHE A 1103 -13.79 -13.10 31.13
C PHE A 1103 -14.76 -14.23 31.54
N LYS A 1104 -14.26 -15.43 31.92
CA LYS A 1104 -15.14 -16.56 32.23
C LYS A 1104 -15.98 -16.26 33.48
N GLY A 1105 -17.30 -16.13 33.30
CA GLY A 1105 -18.25 -15.85 34.37
C GLY A 1105 -18.54 -14.37 34.61
N ILE A 1106 -18.37 -13.50 33.61
CA ILE A 1106 -19.05 -12.18 33.56
C ILE A 1106 -20.53 -12.32 33.12
N ALA A 1107 -21.25 -11.22 32.92
CA ALA A 1107 -22.65 -11.25 32.48
C ALA A 1107 -22.81 -11.88 31.08
N LYS A 1108 -23.91 -12.63 30.87
CA LYS A 1108 -24.16 -13.38 29.61
C LYS A 1108 -24.30 -12.50 28.36
N LYS A 1109 -24.78 -11.26 28.52
CA LYS A 1109 -24.94 -10.23 27.47
C LYS A 1109 -24.10 -8.99 27.81
N ALA A 1110 -22.79 -9.14 27.99
CA ALA A 1110 -21.94 -7.97 28.24
C ALA A 1110 -21.73 -7.16 26.94
N LYS A 1111 -21.81 -5.84 27.02
CA LYS A 1111 -21.33 -4.91 25.98
C LYS A 1111 -19.88 -4.57 26.27
N ILE A 1112 -19.02 -4.71 25.26
CA ILE A 1112 -17.60 -4.37 25.33
C ILE A 1112 -17.29 -3.39 24.20
N ASP A 1113 -17.14 -2.12 24.57
CA ASP A 1113 -16.83 -1.03 23.66
C ASP A 1113 -15.29 -0.94 23.49
N VAL A 1114 -14.79 -1.09 22.28
CA VAL A 1114 -13.35 -1.01 21.94
C VAL A 1114 -13.13 -0.03 20.78
N PRO A 1115 -11.90 0.34 20.37
CA PRO A 1115 -11.71 1.18 19.19
C PRO A 1115 -12.10 0.38 17.94
N ASN A 1116 -12.81 1.01 16.99
CA ASN A 1116 -13.43 0.34 15.84
C ASN A 1116 -12.46 -0.63 15.12
N LYS A 1117 -11.25 -0.16 14.78
CA LYS A 1117 -10.21 -0.98 14.11
C LYS A 1117 -9.59 -2.11 14.94
N LYS A 1118 -10.05 -2.31 16.17
CA LYS A 1118 -9.69 -3.46 17.03
C LYS A 1118 -10.90 -4.32 17.46
N VAL A 1119 -12.11 -4.03 16.98
CA VAL A 1119 -13.30 -4.85 17.26
C VAL A 1119 -13.14 -6.30 16.77
N LYS A 1120 -12.63 -6.51 15.55
CA LYS A 1120 -12.38 -7.86 14.97
C LYS A 1120 -11.29 -8.62 15.75
N GLU A 1121 -10.15 -7.99 16.02
CA GLU A 1121 -9.03 -8.58 16.79
C GLU A 1121 -9.45 -8.92 18.23
N TYR A 1122 -10.02 -7.96 18.96
CA TYR A 1122 -10.34 -8.13 20.37
C TYR A 1122 -11.54 -9.08 20.58
N LYS A 1123 -12.46 -9.24 19.62
CA LYS A 1123 -13.42 -10.37 19.60
C LYS A 1123 -12.69 -11.72 19.70
N ARG A 1124 -11.65 -11.94 18.88
CA ARG A 1124 -10.84 -13.18 18.89
C ARG A 1124 -10.10 -13.35 20.23
N LEU A 1125 -9.46 -12.30 20.74
CA LEU A 1125 -8.73 -12.35 22.01
C LEU A 1125 -9.66 -12.55 23.23
N PHE A 1126 -10.81 -11.87 23.29
CA PHE A 1126 -11.77 -12.05 24.38
C PHE A 1126 -12.44 -13.44 24.32
N LYS A 1127 -12.61 -14.03 23.13
CA LYS A 1127 -13.01 -15.44 22.95
C LYS A 1127 -11.95 -16.40 23.55
N LYS A 1128 -10.64 -16.19 23.31
CA LYS A 1128 -9.55 -16.90 24.02
C LYS A 1128 -9.61 -16.67 25.54
N GLY A 1129 -10.04 -15.48 25.96
CA GLY A 1129 -10.39 -15.14 27.35
C GLY A 1129 -11.65 -15.81 27.94
N ASN A 1130 -12.38 -16.63 27.17
CA ASN A 1130 -13.68 -17.22 27.53
C ASN A 1130 -14.78 -16.17 27.86
N LEU A 1131 -14.89 -15.14 27.01
CA LEU A 1131 -16.07 -14.26 26.96
C LEU A 1131 -17.36 -15.05 26.67
N ALA A 1132 -18.48 -14.60 27.22
CA ALA A 1132 -19.78 -15.26 27.02
C ALA A 1132 -20.31 -15.10 25.58
N LYS A 1133 -20.85 -16.18 25.00
CA LYS A 1133 -21.30 -16.23 23.58
C LYS A 1133 -22.36 -15.18 23.18
N LYS A 1134 -23.14 -14.63 24.12
CA LYS A 1134 -24.18 -13.60 23.85
C LYS A 1134 -23.72 -12.18 24.21
N SER A 1135 -22.42 -11.97 24.48
CA SER A 1135 -21.83 -10.65 24.66
C SER A 1135 -21.54 -9.98 23.32
N ILE A 1136 -21.79 -8.68 23.25
CA ILE A 1136 -21.55 -7.83 22.08
C ILE A 1136 -20.22 -7.13 22.31
N VAL A 1137 -19.24 -7.36 21.43
CA VAL A 1137 -18.07 -6.49 21.29
C VAL A 1137 -18.32 -5.57 20.11
N LYS A 1138 -18.15 -4.27 20.30
CA LYS A 1138 -18.41 -3.23 19.30
C LYS A 1138 -17.51 -2.01 19.52
#